data_AF-A0A8C1KS89-F1
#
_entry.id   AF-A0A8C1KS89-F1
#
_cell.length_a   1.000
_cell.length_b   1.000
_cell.length_c   1.000
_cell.angle_alpha   90.00
_cell.angle_beta   90.00
_cell.angle_gamma   90.00
#
_symmetry.space_group_name_H-M   'P 1'
#
loop_
_entity.id
_entity.type
_entity.pdbx_description
1 polymer ?
#
loop_
_entity_poly.entity_id
_entity_poly.type
_entity_poly.pdbx_seq_one_letter_code
_entity_poly.pdbx_strand_id
1 'polypeptide(L)'
;MVILAAIIYWLLICASLHCDVYYLIFQTVIFIYITGEHHLLSLINNVSSGLQLQSITKSITNVEAPIKEKYGRNIILGTHKEGGAVTFWSHAVSLPLSSNAILSWKFCHVVHKLLRDGHPNVSLIYHTYSLYVFAVFKGNLHDRYGHIVALYAKLLCIKIDFHLKVSLMFPSLTYERDGSVCIINMSFFLNAVFRQMECSSTSSTTPVGQCRLAPLVLVIQDCGLLYHFLVKLLFKLHSRESCCLHAFRSCFWSVFVLHSLTQFFERARGMEFFKSIIQIPDLPDEPPNFLRAASLADHVKPMVVQNETFPDYDETDTQLDFGEGNYQMVKTTWIGQALETEADTLRKELEVVKPELELIKVEAQRAVVQLKSQVNKLESELEDQRTHKQMALVENERLRMEVENLRAQTAVAASIQATVEDTAQIHFTRLKEKHAELVSRHADLMRKNAEMVKQLSSTQQAQEELLTYKQQMAVEVEQLRQDNSSKLEAQRAEIERLKQELATERAEMFQVHNTLQSKEKAGDELSSVLVGLQAEKETLLRTVKDQEAEIASLRQAAQLHQTTLQQERDRHQREMTALQNQLQEKVSVRKARDCGLDSGLLQQKLQDEQFSLLQCAVVEAEGIVLDAVAKVDDPLHVRCISTPDYLINRAELTLASIDKMQQSQAAYLRNMDDASGLLRSVTQFSHLIADTIVNGAGTAHSAPTDQADRLTDNCRDCATHCLQYLKELKLKATLPRADLTAVRYVVQRILNQGQDLLPRGADVRKEELAEMVDKEMAATSTAIEDAVLRMDEILSQARRDSSGVKLEVNQKLVWDIAIHMLVTAATDLQRDIVDNGRGAGSVKDFYAKNSRWTEGLISASKAVGWGATQMLESADKVVTDRGKYEELIVCSHEIAASTAQLVAASKVKADRGNKKLQTLQQASRHVNDMAAVVVSSTKSGQMQIENKNSMDFSGLSLIKLKTEEMDSQVKVLELEKQLVNERIRLGELRKKHYEMGGIPMDSPPGNTVNSFDSSLPGCLKKKPS
;
A
#
# COMPACT_ATOMS: atom_id res chain seq x y z
N MET A 1 16.93 48.97 -18.29
CA MET A 1 16.80 50.22 -19.07
C MET A 1 17.52 50.15 -20.41
N VAL A 2 18.87 50.11 -20.47
CA VAL A 2 19.61 50.07 -21.76
C VAL A 2 19.20 48.90 -22.67
N ILE A 3 19.04 47.70 -22.13
CA ILE A 3 18.57 46.51 -22.88
C ILE A 3 17.14 46.70 -23.41
N LEU A 4 16.27 47.37 -22.65
CA LEU A 4 14.89 47.66 -23.08
C LEU A 4 14.87 48.65 -24.26
N ALA A 5 15.74 49.67 -24.22
CA ALA A 5 15.90 50.63 -25.31
C ALA A 5 16.44 49.96 -26.58
N ALA A 6 17.39 49.03 -26.46
CA ALA A 6 17.91 48.27 -27.60
C ALA A 6 16.82 47.38 -28.25
N ILE A 7 15.99 46.70 -27.46
CA ILE A 7 14.87 45.88 -27.94
C ILE A 7 13.82 46.74 -28.66
N ILE A 8 13.46 47.89 -28.10
CA ILE A 8 12.48 48.82 -28.71
C ILE A 8 13.03 49.40 -30.03
N TYR A 9 14.32 49.75 -30.08
CA TYR A 9 14.96 50.26 -31.30
C TYR A 9 15.04 49.20 -32.41
N TRP A 10 15.27 47.93 -32.03
CA TRP A 10 15.27 46.81 -32.97
C TRP A 10 13.87 46.51 -33.52
N LEU A 11 12.83 46.54 -32.66
CA LEU A 11 11.43 46.38 -33.06
C LEU A 11 10.95 47.49 -34.01
N LEU A 12 11.38 48.74 -33.82
CA LEU A 12 11.08 49.86 -34.70
C LEU A 12 11.71 49.72 -36.10
N ILE A 13 12.90 49.13 -36.20
CA ILE A 13 13.58 48.87 -37.49
C ILE A 13 12.90 47.71 -38.23
N CYS A 14 12.48 46.65 -37.53
CA CYS A 14 11.77 45.52 -38.13
C CYS A 14 10.36 45.88 -38.65
N ALA A 15 9.73 46.94 -38.14
CA ALA A 15 8.40 47.37 -38.58
C ALA A 15 8.32 47.94 -40.02
N SER A 16 9.45 48.11 -40.72
CA SER A 16 9.52 48.75 -42.04
C SER A 16 9.70 47.80 -43.24
N LEU A 17 9.75 46.48 -43.06
CA LEU A 17 9.88 45.52 -44.17
C LEU A 17 8.93 44.31 -44.06
N HIS A 18 7.95 44.26 -44.98
CA HIS A 18 7.10 43.11 -45.40
C HIS A 18 6.54 42.17 -44.30
N CYS A 19 5.23 42.28 -44.03
CA CYS A 19 4.55 41.67 -42.89
C CYS A 19 4.33 40.14 -42.92
N ASP A 20 4.21 39.50 -44.09
CA ASP A 20 3.57 38.16 -44.14
C ASP A 20 4.48 36.99 -43.72
N VAL A 21 5.80 37.11 -43.91
CA VAL A 21 6.75 36.04 -43.52
C VAL A 21 7.05 36.07 -42.02
N TYR A 22 7.07 37.27 -41.42
CA TYR A 22 7.38 37.43 -40.00
C TYR A 22 6.27 36.94 -39.08
N TYR A 23 4.99 37.01 -39.46
CA TYR A 23 3.90 36.51 -38.61
C TYR A 23 4.01 34.99 -38.41
N LEU A 24 4.33 34.25 -39.48
CA LEU A 24 4.52 32.80 -39.44
C LEU A 24 5.78 32.42 -38.63
N ILE A 25 6.88 33.16 -38.78
CA ILE A 25 8.09 32.95 -37.98
C ILE A 25 7.84 33.30 -36.51
N PHE A 26 7.08 34.35 -36.20
CA PHE A 26 6.78 34.76 -34.82
C PHE A 26 5.84 33.76 -34.14
N GLN A 27 4.82 33.25 -34.83
CA GLN A 27 4.03 32.12 -34.32
C GLN A 27 4.88 30.85 -34.14
N THR A 28 5.77 30.53 -35.08
CA THR A 28 6.62 29.34 -34.99
C THR A 28 7.65 29.47 -33.86
N VAL A 29 8.25 30.65 -33.67
CA VAL A 29 9.20 30.93 -32.58
C VAL A 29 8.49 30.97 -31.23
N ILE A 30 7.29 31.57 -31.12
CA ILE A 30 6.49 31.49 -29.89
C ILE A 30 6.04 30.06 -29.60
N PHE A 31 5.64 29.29 -30.61
CA PHE A 31 5.28 27.89 -30.44
C PHE A 31 6.51 27.06 -30.02
N ILE A 32 7.69 27.29 -30.59
CA ILE A 32 8.97 26.66 -30.20
C ILE A 32 9.45 27.15 -28.82
N TYR A 33 9.18 28.39 -28.42
CA TYR A 33 9.56 28.91 -27.10
C TYR A 33 8.63 28.37 -26.01
N ILE A 34 7.32 28.29 -26.25
CA ILE A 34 6.35 27.70 -25.33
C ILE A 34 6.52 26.18 -25.26
N THR A 35 6.55 25.47 -26.39
CA THR A 35 6.80 24.01 -26.38
C THR A 35 8.21 23.67 -25.93
N GLY A 36 9.19 24.55 -26.20
CA GLY A 36 10.57 24.44 -25.74
C GLY A 36 10.72 24.69 -24.24
N GLU A 37 10.03 25.68 -23.66
CA GLU A 37 9.95 25.86 -22.20
C GLU A 37 9.23 24.68 -21.55
N HIS A 38 8.12 24.18 -22.13
CA HIS A 38 7.48 22.97 -21.64
C HIS A 38 8.37 21.72 -21.76
N HIS A 39 9.17 21.60 -22.83
CA HIS A 39 10.14 20.52 -22.97
C HIS A 39 11.37 20.69 -22.07
N LEU A 40 11.84 21.91 -21.82
CA LEU A 40 12.92 22.18 -20.86
C LEU A 40 12.44 21.97 -19.43
N LEU A 41 11.24 22.44 -19.06
CA LEU A 41 10.63 22.15 -17.75
C LEU A 41 10.41 20.65 -17.59
N SER A 42 9.98 19.93 -18.64
CA SER A 42 9.89 18.47 -18.65
C SER A 42 11.27 17.81 -18.51
N LEU A 43 12.31 18.27 -19.21
CA LEU A 43 13.68 17.73 -19.09
C LEU A 43 14.27 18.03 -17.70
N ILE A 44 14.13 19.25 -17.20
CA ILE A 44 14.59 19.70 -15.88
C ILE A 44 13.87 18.90 -14.79
N ASN A 45 12.57 18.67 -14.91
CA ASN A 45 11.82 17.83 -13.98
C ASN A 45 12.25 16.36 -14.05
N ASN A 46 12.48 15.80 -15.24
CA ASN A 46 12.97 14.42 -15.41
C ASN A 46 14.42 14.23 -14.93
N VAL A 47 15.30 15.21 -15.13
CA VAL A 47 16.69 15.19 -14.62
C VAL A 47 16.70 15.41 -13.11
N SER A 48 15.83 16.28 -12.58
CA SER A 48 15.71 16.54 -11.14
C SER A 48 15.13 15.32 -10.41
N SER A 49 14.09 14.67 -10.93
CA SER A 49 13.53 13.45 -10.35
C SER A 49 14.52 12.28 -10.42
N GLY A 50 15.29 12.16 -11.52
CA GLY A 50 16.40 11.20 -11.63
C GLY A 50 17.51 11.42 -10.58
N LEU A 51 17.91 12.66 -10.35
CA LEU A 51 18.91 13.01 -9.32
C LEU A 51 18.37 12.79 -7.89
N GLN A 52 17.09 13.09 -7.66
CA GLN A 52 16.42 12.81 -6.39
C GLN A 52 16.34 11.31 -6.15
N LEU A 53 15.90 10.52 -7.13
CA LEU A 53 15.83 9.05 -7.08
C LEU A 53 17.21 8.44 -6.76
N GLN A 54 18.26 8.87 -7.46
CA GLN A 54 19.63 8.44 -7.16
C GLN A 54 20.05 8.78 -5.72
N SER A 55 19.63 9.94 -5.21
CA SER A 55 19.91 10.37 -3.84
C SER A 55 19.12 9.55 -2.80
N ILE A 56 17.88 9.14 -3.10
CA ILE A 56 17.07 8.25 -2.25
C ILE A 56 17.72 6.86 -2.17
N THR A 57 18.05 6.25 -3.32
CA THR A 57 18.67 4.92 -3.38
C THR A 57 20.04 4.89 -2.69
N LYS A 58 20.84 5.97 -2.79
CA LYS A 58 22.12 6.10 -2.05
C LYS A 58 21.95 6.41 -0.56
N SER A 59 20.78 6.89 -0.12
CA SER A 59 20.49 7.20 1.29
C SER A 59 19.95 5.98 2.06
N ILE A 60 19.03 5.22 1.46
CA ILE A 60 18.34 4.11 2.13
C ILE A 60 19.00 2.78 1.73
N THR A 61 20.19 2.54 2.29
CA THR A 61 21.03 1.35 2.01
C THR A 61 21.20 0.47 3.25
N ASN A 62 21.46 -0.83 3.05
CA ASN A 62 21.66 -1.82 4.12
C ASN A 62 23.01 -1.69 4.86
N VAL A 63 23.83 -0.69 4.53
CA VAL A 63 25.13 -0.43 5.20
C VAL A 63 24.88 0.34 6.50
N GLU A 64 25.38 -0.13 7.65
CA GLU A 64 25.29 0.57 8.94
C GLU A 64 26.24 1.80 9.01
N ALA A 65 25.94 2.81 8.19
CA ALA A 65 26.64 4.09 8.11
C ALA A 65 25.62 5.25 8.00
N PRO A 66 25.93 6.44 8.54
CA PRO A 66 25.03 7.60 8.54
C PRO A 66 24.69 8.06 7.12
N ILE A 67 23.53 8.70 6.96
CA ILE A 67 23.09 9.26 5.67
C ILE A 67 23.92 10.50 5.37
N LYS A 68 24.67 10.49 4.25
CA LYS A 68 25.44 11.67 3.80
C LYS A 68 24.51 12.86 3.56
N GLU A 69 24.90 14.02 4.07
CA GLU A 69 24.07 15.23 4.04
C GLU A 69 23.75 15.73 2.63
N LYS A 70 24.71 15.61 1.68
CA LYS A 70 24.50 15.87 0.23
C LYS A 70 23.25 15.17 -0.31
N TYR A 71 23.06 13.89 -0.01
CA TYR A 71 21.88 13.14 -0.48
C TYR A 71 20.61 13.55 0.27
N GLY A 72 20.68 13.77 1.59
CA GLY A 72 19.53 14.28 2.36
C GLY A 72 19.03 15.64 1.85
N ARG A 73 19.94 16.58 1.57
CA ARG A 73 19.65 17.90 1.00
C ARG A 73 19.04 17.79 -0.39
N ASN A 74 19.57 16.94 -1.25
CA ASN A 74 19.00 16.70 -2.59
C ASN A 74 17.57 16.14 -2.53
N ILE A 75 17.28 15.23 -1.59
CA ILE A 75 15.95 14.67 -1.38
C ILE A 75 14.95 15.78 -0.99
N ILE A 76 15.32 16.63 -0.02
CA ILE A 76 14.51 17.76 0.44
C ILE A 76 14.26 18.76 -0.70
N LEU A 77 15.33 19.22 -1.37
CA LEU A 77 15.24 20.17 -2.49
C LEU A 77 14.39 19.63 -3.64
N GLY A 78 14.48 18.33 -3.92
CA GLY A 78 13.61 17.67 -4.89
C GLY A 78 12.12 17.82 -4.55
N THR A 79 11.73 17.71 -3.28
CA THR A 79 10.30 17.85 -2.90
C THR A 79 9.75 19.26 -3.12
N HIS A 80 10.58 20.29 -2.93
CA HIS A 80 10.18 21.68 -3.23
C HIS A 80 10.11 21.94 -4.73
N LYS A 81 10.95 21.29 -5.54
CA LYS A 81 10.87 21.37 -7.02
C LYS A 81 9.66 20.64 -7.59
N GLU A 82 9.30 19.49 -7.02
CA GLU A 82 8.13 18.69 -7.44
C GLU A 82 6.79 19.20 -6.88
N GLY A 83 6.80 20.19 -5.99
CA GLY A 83 5.59 20.66 -5.29
C GLY A 83 4.96 19.61 -4.35
N GLY A 84 5.74 18.60 -3.95
CA GLY A 84 5.29 17.42 -3.19
C GLY A 84 6.39 16.36 -3.08
N ALA A 85 6.08 15.18 -2.54
CA ALA A 85 7.06 14.10 -2.35
C ALA A 85 6.81 12.87 -3.24
N VAL A 86 6.34 13.08 -4.48
CA VAL A 86 5.84 12.01 -5.34
C VAL A 86 6.94 10.99 -5.68
N THR A 87 8.11 11.45 -6.11
CA THR A 87 9.26 10.58 -6.43
C THR A 87 9.80 9.82 -5.21
N PHE A 88 9.66 10.40 -4.00
CA PHE A 88 10.02 9.70 -2.77
C PHE A 88 9.04 8.56 -2.45
N TRP A 89 7.73 8.82 -2.46
CA TRP A 89 6.73 7.82 -2.09
C TRP A 89 6.60 6.70 -3.14
N SER A 90 6.73 7.01 -4.43
CA SER A 90 6.73 6.00 -5.49
C SER A 90 7.90 5.00 -5.33
N HIS A 91 9.10 5.48 -5.02
CA HIS A 91 10.24 4.61 -4.73
C HIS A 91 10.13 3.90 -3.37
N ALA A 92 9.58 4.55 -2.35
CA ALA A 92 9.42 3.97 -1.01
C ALA A 92 8.62 2.67 -0.99
N VAL A 93 7.59 2.54 -1.84
CA VAL A 93 6.80 1.31 -1.98
C VAL A 93 7.63 0.13 -2.52
N SER A 94 8.69 0.40 -3.28
CA SER A 94 9.58 -0.65 -3.82
C SER A 94 10.68 -1.11 -2.85
N LEU A 95 10.83 -0.44 -1.69
CA LEU A 95 11.89 -0.78 -0.72
C LEU A 95 11.49 -1.99 0.13
N PRO A 96 12.39 -2.97 0.36
CA PRO A 96 12.12 -4.16 1.18
C PRO A 96 12.22 -3.85 2.68
N LEU A 97 11.37 -2.95 3.18
CA LEU A 97 11.38 -2.48 4.58
C LEU A 97 11.03 -3.61 5.56
N SER A 98 10.15 -4.55 5.17
CA SER A 98 9.75 -5.69 6.00
C SER A 98 10.93 -6.59 6.36
N SER A 99 11.78 -6.95 5.40
CA SER A 99 12.89 -7.90 5.58
C SER A 99 14.10 -7.31 6.32
N ASN A 100 14.27 -5.98 6.34
CA ASN A 100 15.51 -5.38 6.82
C ASN A 100 15.28 -4.21 7.79
N ALA A 101 15.87 -4.28 9.00
CA ALA A 101 15.68 -3.27 10.04
C ALA A 101 16.58 -2.03 9.90
N ILE A 102 17.70 -2.11 9.18
CA ILE A 102 18.59 -0.97 8.91
C ILE A 102 17.99 -0.08 7.81
N LEU A 103 17.49 -0.68 6.73
CA LEU A 103 16.71 0.02 5.68
C LEU A 103 15.50 0.72 6.29
N SER A 104 14.78 0.03 7.17
CA SER A 104 13.68 0.58 7.95
C SER A 104 14.08 1.82 8.76
N TRP A 105 15.18 1.74 9.50
CA TRP A 105 15.68 2.83 10.34
C TRP A 105 16.04 4.07 9.52
N LYS A 106 16.75 3.86 8.40
CA LYS A 106 17.11 4.95 7.46
C LYS A 106 15.90 5.53 6.74
N PHE A 107 14.93 4.70 6.37
CA PHE A 107 13.65 5.17 5.81
C PHE A 107 12.94 6.10 6.79
N CYS A 108 12.78 5.70 8.06
CA CYS A 108 12.21 6.54 9.10
C CYS A 108 13.00 7.85 9.31
N HIS A 109 14.33 7.83 9.21
CA HIS A 109 15.16 9.04 9.25
C HIS A 109 14.83 10.00 8.09
N VAL A 110 14.78 9.51 6.84
CA VAL A 110 14.45 10.35 5.67
C VAL A 110 13.03 10.90 5.76
N VAL A 111 12.04 10.09 6.17
CA VAL A 111 10.67 10.56 6.41
C VAL A 111 10.64 11.67 7.45
N HIS A 112 11.43 11.59 8.53
CA HIS A 112 11.50 12.66 9.52
C HIS A 112 12.08 13.96 8.94
N LYS A 113 13.15 13.88 8.12
CA LYS A 113 13.70 15.06 7.43
C LYS A 113 12.67 15.70 6.49
N LEU A 114 11.94 14.88 5.70
CA LEU A 114 10.89 15.37 4.80
C LEU A 114 9.73 16.06 5.55
N LEU A 115 9.33 15.52 6.70
CA LEU A 115 8.30 16.11 7.56
C LEU A 115 8.71 17.44 8.22
N ARG A 116 10.01 17.74 8.29
CA ARG A 116 10.55 18.92 8.98
C ARG A 116 10.93 20.03 8.00
N ASP A 117 11.63 19.67 6.92
CA ASP A 117 12.28 20.62 6.01
C ASP A 117 11.77 20.50 4.54
N GLY A 118 10.92 19.50 4.25
CA GLY A 118 10.36 19.25 2.91
C GLY A 118 9.18 20.18 2.55
N HIS A 119 8.62 19.99 1.35
CA HIS A 119 7.50 20.78 0.86
C HIS A 119 6.21 20.56 1.67
N PRO A 120 5.36 21.57 1.95
CA PRO A 120 4.13 21.38 2.74
C PRO A 120 3.18 20.30 2.21
N ASN A 121 3.12 20.09 0.89
CA ASN A 121 2.33 19.03 0.25
C ASN A 121 3.04 17.66 0.22
N VAL A 122 3.86 17.32 1.22
CA VAL A 122 4.29 15.93 1.49
C VAL A 122 3.06 15.15 2.02
N SER A 123 2.09 14.89 1.14
CA SER A 123 0.81 14.29 1.50
C SER A 123 0.96 12.88 2.04
N LEU A 124 0.68 12.70 3.33
CA LEU A 124 0.91 11.46 4.08
C LEU A 124 -0.33 10.61 4.31
N ILE A 125 -1.53 11.11 4.00
CA ILE A 125 -2.83 10.49 4.33
C ILE A 125 -2.90 9.01 3.91
N TYR A 126 -2.45 8.69 2.68
CA TYR A 126 -2.46 7.32 2.16
C TYR A 126 -1.37 6.40 2.75
N HIS A 127 -0.28 6.97 3.31
CA HIS A 127 0.85 6.21 3.83
C HIS A 127 0.87 6.07 5.36
N THR A 128 0.08 6.85 6.10
CA THR A 128 -0.04 6.74 7.57
C THR A 128 -0.47 5.34 8.01
N TYR A 129 -1.41 4.70 7.30
CA TYR A 129 -1.82 3.32 7.57
C TYR A 129 -0.69 2.31 7.32
N SER A 130 0.08 2.51 6.25
CA SER A 130 1.24 1.66 5.92
C SER A 130 2.33 1.76 6.99
N LEU A 131 2.69 2.98 7.42
CA LEU A 131 3.61 3.24 8.53
C LEU A 131 3.13 2.67 9.87
N TYR A 132 1.83 2.74 10.15
CA TYR A 132 1.22 2.17 11.35
C TYR A 132 1.28 0.63 11.37
N VAL A 133 0.83 -0.03 10.29
CA VAL A 133 0.91 -1.50 10.15
C VAL A 133 2.37 -1.97 10.21
N PHE A 134 3.28 -1.23 9.59
CA PHE A 134 4.72 -1.47 9.64
C PHE A 134 5.29 -1.38 11.07
N ALA A 135 4.91 -0.35 11.85
CA ALA A 135 5.32 -0.19 13.24
C ALA A 135 4.83 -1.32 14.16
N VAL A 136 3.62 -1.85 13.89
CA VAL A 136 3.07 -3.01 14.61
C VAL A 136 3.82 -4.30 14.24
N PHE A 137 4.12 -4.51 12.96
CA PHE A 137 4.77 -5.75 12.48
C PHE A 137 6.22 -5.90 12.98
N LYS A 138 7.01 -4.82 12.98
CA LYS A 138 8.40 -4.83 13.49
C LYS A 138 8.50 -4.99 15.01
N GLY A 139 7.45 -4.63 15.77
CA GLY A 139 7.43 -4.74 17.23
C GLY A 139 7.54 -6.17 17.77
N ASN A 140 7.26 -7.17 16.94
CA ASN A 140 7.33 -8.60 17.29
C ASN A 140 8.69 -9.26 16.96
N LEU A 141 9.65 -8.54 16.35
CA LEU A 141 10.99 -9.07 16.10
C LEU A 141 11.95 -8.66 17.23
N HIS A 142 12.55 -9.65 17.90
CA HIS A 142 13.62 -9.47 18.89
C HIS A 142 14.98 -9.06 18.27
N ASP A 143 14.98 -8.27 17.20
CA ASP A 143 16.19 -7.71 16.59
C ASP A 143 16.51 -6.31 17.17
N ARG A 144 17.80 -5.97 17.25
CA ARG A 144 18.34 -4.77 17.91
C ARG A 144 17.79 -3.47 17.30
N TYR A 145 17.57 -3.42 15.99
CA TYR A 145 16.90 -2.27 15.34
C TYR A 145 15.37 -2.39 15.37
N GLY A 146 14.80 -3.59 15.40
CA GLY A 146 13.35 -3.82 15.27
C GLY A 146 12.52 -3.04 16.30
N HIS A 147 12.94 -3.08 17.56
CA HIS A 147 12.27 -2.35 18.64
C HIS A 147 12.39 -0.82 18.48
N ILE A 148 13.58 -0.32 18.14
CA ILE A 148 13.83 1.14 17.99
C ILE A 148 13.06 1.69 16.77
N VAL A 149 13.04 0.94 15.67
CA VAL A 149 12.22 1.23 14.48
C VAL A 149 10.73 1.29 14.83
N ALA A 150 10.21 0.35 15.62
CA ALA A 150 8.80 0.34 16.01
C ALA A 150 8.43 1.55 16.89
N LEU A 151 9.30 1.95 17.84
CA LEU A 151 9.10 3.16 18.65
C LEU A 151 9.15 4.43 17.80
N TYR A 152 10.14 4.55 16.91
CA TYR A 152 10.32 5.74 16.08
C TYR A 152 9.26 5.88 14.98
N ALA A 153 8.76 4.76 14.44
CA ALA A 153 7.63 4.79 13.50
C ALA A 153 6.33 5.25 14.19
N LYS A 154 6.08 4.84 15.45
CA LYS A 154 4.95 5.38 16.25
C LYS A 154 5.07 6.89 16.48
N LEU A 155 6.28 7.37 16.80
CA LEU A 155 6.61 8.79 16.88
C LEU A 155 6.26 9.53 15.59
N LEU A 156 6.66 9.01 14.42
CA LEU A 156 6.31 9.62 13.13
C LEU A 156 4.79 9.64 12.90
N CYS A 157 4.06 8.56 13.21
CA CYS A 157 2.60 8.56 13.09
C CYS A 157 1.92 9.66 13.95
N ILE A 158 2.40 9.89 15.18
CA ILE A 158 1.91 10.99 16.05
C ILE A 158 2.23 12.35 15.44
N LYS A 159 3.44 12.54 14.91
CA LYS A 159 3.85 13.78 14.21
C LYS A 159 2.96 14.03 12.97
N ILE A 160 2.67 13.00 12.18
CA ILE A 160 1.80 13.08 11.00
C ILE A 160 0.37 13.44 11.37
N ASP A 161 -0.23 12.78 12.37
CA ASP A 161 -1.57 13.10 12.87
C ASP A 161 -1.67 14.56 13.35
N PHE A 162 -0.64 15.03 14.07
CA PHE A 162 -0.53 16.44 14.47
C PHE A 162 -0.48 17.38 13.26
N HIS A 163 0.37 17.13 12.26
CA HIS A 163 0.43 17.95 11.05
C HIS A 163 -0.89 17.96 10.25
N LEU A 164 -1.60 16.83 10.16
CA LEU A 164 -2.90 16.75 9.48
C LEU A 164 -3.95 17.61 10.20
N LYS A 165 -4.06 17.48 11.54
CA LYS A 165 -4.97 18.30 12.36
C LYS A 165 -4.67 19.79 12.29
N VAL A 166 -3.38 20.15 12.27
CA VAL A 166 -2.89 21.54 12.19
C VAL A 166 -3.10 22.13 10.80
N SER A 167 -2.84 21.38 9.72
CA SER A 167 -2.88 21.91 8.36
C SER A 167 -4.29 22.04 7.76
N LEU A 168 -5.29 21.36 8.32
CA LEU A 168 -6.69 21.43 7.87
C LEU A 168 -7.50 22.59 8.51
N MET A 169 -6.94 23.33 9.49
CA MET A 169 -7.79 24.07 10.44
C MET A 169 -7.21 25.36 11.07
N PHE A 170 -6.73 26.31 10.25
CA PHE A 170 -6.59 27.72 10.70
C PHE A 170 -7.44 28.64 9.81
N PRO A 171 -8.54 29.18 10.35
CA PRO A 171 -8.40 30.45 11.07
C PRO A 171 -9.29 30.62 12.33
N SER A 172 -9.48 29.61 13.18
CA SER A 172 -10.26 29.77 14.43
C SER A 172 -9.73 28.98 15.64
N LEU A 173 -9.73 29.61 16.82
CA LEU A 173 -9.17 29.09 18.07
C LEU A 173 -10.02 27.99 18.73
N THR A 174 -9.82 26.75 18.31
CA THR A 174 -10.18 25.53 19.07
C THR A 174 -8.98 24.57 19.08
N TYR A 175 -8.99 23.58 19.99
CA TYR A 175 -7.92 22.57 20.20
C TYR A 175 -6.69 22.99 21.02
N GLU A 176 -6.94 23.43 22.25
CA GLU A 176 -5.90 23.59 23.29
C GLU A 176 -5.52 22.24 23.98
N ARG A 177 -6.25 21.13 23.73
CA ARG A 177 -6.03 19.81 24.37
C ARG A 177 -5.00 18.89 23.68
N ASP A 178 -4.98 18.84 22.35
CA ASP A 178 -4.18 17.82 21.62
C ASP A 178 -2.67 18.05 21.74
N GLY A 179 -2.22 19.32 21.80
CA GLY A 179 -0.80 19.65 21.95
C GLY A 179 -0.18 19.06 23.22
N SER A 180 -0.87 19.14 24.36
CA SER A 180 -0.42 18.54 25.62
C SER A 180 -0.25 17.02 25.54
N VAL A 181 -1.19 16.32 24.88
CA VAL A 181 -1.13 14.85 24.73
C VAL A 181 0.03 14.44 23.82
N CYS A 182 0.28 15.20 22.74
CA CYS A 182 1.45 14.99 21.89
C CYS A 182 2.75 15.07 22.70
N ILE A 183 2.99 16.15 23.47
CA ILE A 183 4.26 16.29 24.21
C ILE A 183 4.43 15.24 25.33
N ILE A 184 3.38 14.87 26.06
CA ILE A 184 3.48 13.82 27.09
C ILE A 184 3.92 12.50 26.46
N ASN A 185 3.26 12.08 25.38
CA ASN A 185 3.63 10.88 24.62
C ASN A 185 5.07 10.96 24.11
N MET A 186 5.45 12.08 23.47
CA MET A 186 6.84 12.32 23.02
C MET A 186 7.83 12.07 24.16
N SER A 187 7.66 12.73 25.31
CA SER A 187 8.60 12.66 26.45
C SER A 187 8.82 11.23 26.98
N PHE A 188 7.80 10.37 26.95
CA PHE A 188 7.89 8.98 27.37
C PHE A 188 8.58 8.11 26.31
N PHE A 189 8.22 8.27 25.03
CA PHE A 189 8.88 7.57 23.92
C PHE A 189 10.38 7.92 23.82
N LEU A 190 10.76 9.16 24.11
CA LEU A 190 12.16 9.61 24.10
C LEU A 190 13.01 8.87 25.14
N ASN A 191 12.54 8.80 26.38
CA ASN A 191 13.24 8.11 27.47
C ASN A 191 13.41 6.61 27.15
N ALA A 192 12.38 5.98 26.56
CA ALA A 192 12.43 4.58 26.13
C ALA A 192 13.42 4.33 24.98
N VAL A 193 13.40 5.16 23.93
CA VAL A 193 14.35 5.07 22.81
C VAL A 193 15.78 5.28 23.30
N PHE A 194 16.03 6.31 24.11
CA PHE A 194 17.37 6.65 24.61
C PHE A 194 17.98 5.53 25.44
N ARG A 195 17.23 5.00 26.43
CA ARG A 195 17.65 3.85 27.25
C ARG A 195 18.00 2.63 26.39
N GLN A 196 17.21 2.32 25.36
CA GLN A 196 17.43 1.15 24.51
C GLN A 196 18.74 1.25 23.71
N MET A 197 19.18 2.46 23.36
CA MET A 197 20.45 2.67 22.67
C MET A 197 21.65 2.64 23.62
N GLU A 198 21.52 3.20 24.83
CA GLU A 198 22.55 3.11 25.88
C GLU A 198 22.85 1.65 26.24
N CYS A 199 21.81 0.81 26.37
CA CYS A 199 21.95 -0.63 26.62
C CYS A 199 22.65 -1.41 25.47
N SER A 200 22.88 -0.81 24.30
CA SER A 200 23.40 -1.49 23.10
C SER A 200 24.93 -1.36 22.89
N SER A 201 25.65 -0.82 23.87
CA SER A 201 27.12 -0.85 24.00
C SER A 201 27.92 -0.51 22.74
N THR A 202 27.44 0.41 21.90
CA THR A 202 28.08 0.81 20.64
C THR A 202 28.67 2.21 20.78
N SER A 203 29.99 2.37 20.56
CA SER A 203 30.65 3.68 20.73
C SER A 203 30.09 4.73 19.76
N SER A 204 29.81 5.92 20.28
CA SER A 204 29.25 7.06 19.52
C SER A 204 30.19 7.59 18.42
N THR A 205 31.47 7.25 18.49
CA THR A 205 32.51 7.59 17.49
C THR A 205 32.53 6.64 16.27
N THR A 206 31.83 5.50 16.32
CA THR A 206 31.82 4.53 15.20
C THR A 206 30.75 4.88 14.17
N PRO A 207 30.97 4.62 12.85
CA PRO A 207 29.94 4.85 11.83
C PRO A 207 28.60 4.15 12.11
N VAL A 208 28.67 2.98 12.77
CA VAL A 208 27.49 2.23 13.24
C VAL A 208 26.75 2.99 14.34
N GLY A 209 27.47 3.49 15.36
CA GLY A 209 26.90 4.34 16.40
C GLY A 209 26.30 5.63 15.84
N GLN A 210 27.01 6.30 14.92
CA GLN A 210 26.52 7.50 14.23
C GLN A 210 25.25 7.22 13.41
N CYS A 211 25.16 6.08 12.73
CA CYS A 211 23.95 5.67 12.01
C CYS A 211 22.73 5.50 12.93
N ARG A 212 22.94 5.07 14.18
CA ARG A 212 21.89 4.95 15.21
C ARG A 212 21.54 6.29 15.85
N LEU A 213 22.53 7.16 16.10
CA LEU A 213 22.31 8.42 16.80
C LEU A 213 21.80 9.56 15.88
N ALA A 214 22.13 9.56 14.58
CA ALA A 214 21.79 10.65 13.67
C ALA A 214 20.29 11.03 13.60
N PRO A 215 19.30 10.11 13.59
CA PRO A 215 17.89 10.49 13.55
C PRO A 215 17.41 11.22 14.80
N LEU A 216 18.10 11.03 15.94
CA LEU A 216 17.78 11.68 17.21
C LEU A 216 18.12 13.17 17.20
N VAL A 217 19.02 13.62 16.33
CA VAL A 217 19.33 15.05 16.15
C VAL A 217 18.06 15.82 15.80
N LEU A 218 17.28 15.32 14.84
CA LEU A 218 15.99 15.89 14.43
C LEU A 218 14.99 15.89 15.58
N VAL A 219 15.01 14.83 16.39
CA VAL A 219 14.12 14.66 17.53
C VAL A 219 14.45 15.65 18.66
N ILE A 220 15.73 15.86 18.98
CA ILE A 220 16.19 16.87 19.94
C ILE A 220 15.79 18.28 19.47
N GLN A 221 15.97 18.57 18.17
CA GLN A 221 15.56 19.83 17.56
C GLN A 221 14.03 20.05 17.58
N ASP A 222 13.23 19.00 17.38
CA ASP A 222 11.76 19.05 17.48
C ASP A 222 11.31 19.33 18.92
N CYS A 223 11.96 18.73 19.91
CA CYS A 223 11.61 18.92 21.32
C CYS A 223 11.79 20.38 21.78
N GLY A 224 12.87 21.05 21.34
CA GLY A 224 13.08 22.48 21.63
C GLY A 224 12.00 23.39 21.03
N LEU A 225 11.54 23.09 19.81
CA LEU A 225 10.45 23.82 19.16
C LEU A 225 9.10 23.58 19.85
N LEU A 226 8.80 22.33 20.23
CA LEU A 226 7.57 21.96 20.94
C LEU A 226 7.50 22.61 22.33
N TYR A 227 8.61 22.64 23.08
CA TYR A 227 8.70 23.34 24.37
C TYR A 227 8.40 24.85 24.22
N HIS A 228 9.00 25.51 23.22
CA HIS A 228 8.74 26.92 22.96
C HIS A 228 7.27 27.19 22.58
N PHE A 229 6.65 26.30 21.79
CA PHE A 229 5.24 26.40 21.44
C PHE A 229 4.33 26.24 22.67
N LEU A 230 4.62 25.28 23.56
CA LEU A 230 3.88 25.09 24.81
C LEU A 230 3.92 26.33 25.71
N VAL A 231 5.10 26.92 25.92
CA VAL A 231 5.22 28.13 26.76
C VAL A 231 4.38 29.27 26.18
N LYS A 232 4.45 29.52 24.87
CA LYS A 232 3.61 30.52 24.20
C LYS A 232 2.11 30.21 24.30
N LEU A 233 1.71 28.95 24.15
CA LEU A 233 0.32 28.51 24.31
C LEU A 233 -0.17 28.75 25.73
N LEU A 234 0.64 28.44 26.75
CA LEU A 234 0.31 28.63 28.16
C LEU A 234 0.18 30.09 28.55
N PHE A 235 1.03 30.99 28.04
CA PHE A 235 0.83 32.44 28.21
C PHE A 235 -0.45 32.94 27.51
N LYS A 236 -0.76 32.44 26.31
CA LYS A 236 -2.00 32.79 25.61
C LYS A 236 -3.25 32.29 26.34
N LEU A 237 -3.19 31.09 26.92
CA LEU A 237 -4.21 30.55 27.82
C LEU A 237 -4.41 31.43 29.05
N HIS A 238 -3.34 31.85 29.74
CA HIS A 238 -3.45 32.72 30.91
C HIS A 238 -3.98 34.14 30.57
N SER A 239 -3.85 34.60 29.32
CA SER A 239 -4.45 35.86 28.86
C SER A 239 -5.98 35.81 28.62
N ARG A 240 -6.59 34.63 28.68
CA ARG A 240 -8.03 34.41 28.52
C ARG A 240 -8.57 33.70 29.75
N GLU A 241 -9.26 34.45 30.62
CA GLU A 241 -9.83 33.94 31.87
C GLU A 241 -10.70 32.70 31.61
N SER A 242 -10.20 31.52 31.98
CA SER A 242 -10.82 30.23 31.68
C SER A 242 -10.62 29.26 32.85
N CYS A 243 -11.72 28.64 33.29
CA CYS A 243 -11.76 27.73 34.43
C CYS A 243 -10.89 26.47 34.29
N CYS A 244 -10.42 26.14 33.08
CA CYS A 244 -9.55 25.00 32.81
C CYS A 244 -8.07 25.22 33.18
N LEU A 245 -7.66 26.45 33.55
CA LEU A 245 -6.26 26.81 33.79
C LEU A 245 -5.56 25.95 34.86
N HIS A 246 -6.27 25.53 35.92
CA HIS A 246 -5.65 24.73 36.98
C HIS A 246 -5.27 23.31 36.52
N ALA A 247 -6.09 22.69 35.65
CA ALA A 247 -5.78 21.38 35.08
C ALA A 247 -4.63 21.44 34.06
N PHE A 248 -4.56 22.50 33.23
CA PHE A 248 -3.42 22.71 32.33
C PHE A 248 -2.12 23.02 33.09
N ARG A 249 -2.19 23.79 34.19
CA ARG A 249 -1.07 23.93 35.11
C ARG A 249 -0.70 22.56 35.68
N SER A 250 -1.64 21.81 36.25
CA SER A 250 -1.33 20.48 36.80
C SER A 250 -0.71 19.53 35.76
N CYS A 251 -1.19 19.45 34.52
CA CYS A 251 -0.54 18.59 33.49
C CYS A 251 0.84 19.10 33.02
N PHE A 252 1.14 20.39 33.12
CA PHE A 252 2.46 20.95 32.80
C PHE A 252 3.45 20.85 33.99
N TRP A 253 2.94 20.97 35.21
CA TRP A 253 3.70 20.98 36.46
C TRP A 253 3.82 19.59 37.12
N SER A 254 2.90 18.67 36.87
CA SER A 254 2.90 17.32 37.43
C SER A 254 3.92 16.43 36.72
N VAL A 255 5.13 16.50 37.24
CA VAL A 255 6.10 15.39 37.35
C VAL A 255 6.80 14.93 36.05
N PHE A 256 6.19 14.98 34.86
CA PHE A 256 6.72 14.28 33.69
C PHE A 256 7.37 15.14 32.59
N VAL A 257 6.75 16.23 32.11
CA VAL A 257 7.23 16.88 30.87
C VAL A 257 8.53 17.67 31.05
N LEU A 258 8.56 18.66 31.95
CA LEU A 258 9.78 19.48 32.15
C LEU A 258 10.94 18.65 32.69
N HIS A 259 10.68 17.78 33.68
CA HIS A 259 11.71 16.97 34.32
C HIS A 259 12.28 15.89 33.38
N SER A 260 11.44 15.16 32.62
CA SER A 260 11.93 14.18 31.65
C SER A 260 12.66 14.86 30.47
N LEU A 261 12.20 16.04 30.03
CA LEU A 261 12.87 16.78 28.95
C LEU A 261 14.22 17.34 29.38
N THR A 262 14.33 17.86 30.61
CA THR A 262 15.59 18.35 31.17
C THR A 262 16.59 17.20 31.33
N GLN A 263 16.17 16.07 31.96
CA GLN A 263 16.99 14.86 32.01
C GLN A 263 17.43 14.36 30.62
N PHE A 264 16.54 14.45 29.61
CA PHE A 264 16.86 14.05 28.25
C PHE A 264 17.90 14.97 27.60
N PHE A 265 17.79 16.29 27.77
CA PHE A 265 18.77 17.25 27.26
C PHE A 265 20.12 17.15 27.98
N GLU A 266 20.14 16.94 29.30
CA GLU A 266 21.37 16.68 30.06
C GLU A 266 22.10 15.43 29.56
N ARG A 267 21.38 14.31 29.40
CA ARG A 267 21.96 13.06 28.88
C ARG A 267 22.44 13.18 27.44
N ALA A 268 21.65 13.82 26.57
CA ALA A 268 22.05 14.08 25.19
C ALA A 268 23.31 14.97 25.15
N ARG A 269 23.39 16.01 25.99
CA ARG A 269 24.59 16.85 26.13
C ARG A 269 25.78 16.07 26.70
N GLY A 270 25.56 15.01 27.46
CA GLY A 270 26.61 14.10 27.94
C GLY A 270 27.38 13.39 26.81
N MET A 271 26.71 13.09 25.68
CA MET A 271 27.29 12.29 24.59
C MET A 271 28.15 13.12 23.63
N GLU A 272 29.35 12.62 23.34
CA GLU A 272 30.33 13.25 22.44
C GLU A 272 29.80 13.50 21.02
N PHE A 273 29.07 12.54 20.44
CA PHE A 273 28.44 12.67 19.12
C PHE A 273 27.48 13.85 19.00
N PHE A 274 26.71 14.18 20.04
CA PHE A 274 25.84 15.36 19.97
C PHE A 274 26.64 16.64 20.16
N LYS A 275 27.63 16.66 21.06
CA LYS A 275 28.52 17.83 21.26
C LYS A 275 29.23 18.28 19.99
N SER A 276 29.54 17.39 19.05
CA SER A 276 30.19 17.75 17.78
C SER A 276 29.23 18.23 16.69
N ILE A 277 27.94 17.88 16.75
CA ILE A 277 26.97 18.15 15.68
C ILE A 277 25.94 19.23 16.06
N ILE A 278 25.55 19.32 17.34
CA ILE A 278 24.54 20.27 17.83
C ILE A 278 24.88 20.87 19.20
N GLN A 279 24.61 22.16 19.35
CA GLN A 279 24.55 22.82 20.64
C GLN A 279 23.16 22.64 21.26
N ILE A 280 23.07 21.93 22.38
CA ILE A 280 21.82 21.68 23.11
C ILE A 280 21.67 22.71 24.24
N PRO A 281 20.73 23.68 24.13
CA PRO A 281 20.60 24.77 25.10
C PRO A 281 20.15 24.28 26.47
N ASP A 282 20.46 25.04 27.51
CA ASP A 282 19.91 24.85 28.85
C ASP A 282 18.42 25.21 28.88
N LEU A 283 17.65 24.36 29.57
CA LEU A 283 16.28 24.67 29.97
C LEU A 283 16.32 25.28 31.37
N PRO A 284 15.49 26.28 31.68
CA PRO A 284 15.47 26.89 33.01
C PRO A 284 14.93 25.89 34.05
N ASP A 285 15.56 25.86 35.23
CA ASP A 285 15.18 25.01 36.36
C ASP A 285 13.74 25.26 36.83
N GLU A 286 13.26 26.50 36.70
CA GLU A 286 11.89 26.90 36.99
C GLU A 286 11.18 27.40 35.71
N PRO A 287 9.90 27.03 35.48
CA PRO A 287 9.15 27.48 34.33
C PRO A 287 8.77 28.98 34.44
N PRO A 288 8.59 29.69 33.31
CA PRO A 288 8.20 31.10 33.31
C PRO A 288 6.93 31.36 34.12
N ASN A 289 6.88 32.47 34.86
CA ASN A 289 5.72 32.82 35.67
C ASN A 289 4.54 33.28 34.78
N PHE A 290 3.69 32.33 34.39
CA PHE A 290 2.53 32.56 33.52
C PHE A 290 1.47 33.53 34.08
N LEU A 291 1.53 33.91 35.36
CA LEU A 291 0.65 34.93 35.96
C LEU A 291 1.18 36.36 35.72
N ARG A 292 2.45 36.51 35.30
CA ARG A 292 3.09 37.80 35.03
C ARG A 292 3.38 37.89 33.53
N ALA A 293 2.57 38.65 32.80
CA ALA A 293 2.72 38.80 31.34
C ALA A 293 4.13 39.27 30.91
N ALA A 294 4.83 40.04 31.75
CA ALA A 294 6.23 40.43 31.52
C ALA A 294 7.19 39.23 31.40
N SER A 295 6.92 38.11 32.09
CA SER A 295 7.77 36.91 32.04
C SER A 295 7.68 36.12 30.73
N LEU A 296 6.82 36.53 29.78
CA LEU A 296 6.89 36.09 28.38
C LEU A 296 8.03 36.81 27.62
N ALA A 297 8.38 38.04 28.00
CA ALA A 297 9.50 38.77 27.39
C ALA A 297 10.86 38.18 27.82
N ASP A 298 10.93 37.63 29.04
CA ASP A 298 12.10 36.92 29.56
C ASP A 298 12.28 35.51 28.95
N HIS A 299 11.26 34.96 28.27
CA HIS A 299 11.30 33.61 27.71
C HIS A 299 12.10 33.55 26.39
N VAL A 300 13.37 33.19 26.51
CA VAL A 300 14.23 32.86 25.37
C VAL A 300 13.79 31.52 24.76
N LYS A 301 13.63 31.49 23.43
CA LYS A 301 13.38 30.25 22.67
C LYS A 301 14.61 29.33 22.77
N PRO A 302 14.53 28.12 23.33
CA PRO A 302 15.64 27.18 23.25
C PRO A 302 15.82 26.74 21.79
N MET A 303 16.89 27.24 21.17
CA MET A 303 17.28 26.87 19.81
C MET A 303 18.44 25.89 19.87
N VAL A 304 18.21 24.69 19.34
CA VAL A 304 19.26 23.70 19.08
C VAL A 304 19.94 24.11 17.78
N VAL A 305 21.15 24.64 17.88
CA VAL A 305 21.95 25.14 16.74
C VAL A 305 22.86 24.02 16.24
N GLN A 306 23.08 23.90 14.94
CA GLN A 306 24.09 22.98 14.40
C GLN A 306 25.48 23.61 14.56
N ASN A 307 26.47 22.81 14.97
CA ASN A 307 27.82 23.31 15.15
C ASN A 307 28.53 23.40 13.79
N GLU A 308 28.90 24.62 13.37
CA GLU A 308 29.70 24.86 12.16
C GLU A 308 31.18 24.49 12.39
N THR A 309 31.44 23.20 12.50
CA THR A 309 32.80 22.63 12.41
C THR A 309 32.78 21.43 11.49
N PHE A 310 32.90 21.70 10.19
CA PHE A 310 33.23 20.68 9.19
C PHE A 310 34.75 20.39 9.27
N PRO A 311 35.18 19.14 9.46
CA PRO A 311 36.47 18.71 8.97
C PRO A 311 36.40 18.66 7.44
N ASP A 312 37.35 19.29 6.75
CA ASP A 312 37.46 19.23 5.30
C ASP A 312 37.51 17.77 4.82
N TYR A 313 36.44 17.35 4.13
CA TYR A 313 36.39 16.13 3.35
C TYR A 313 35.84 16.43 1.96
N ASP A 314 36.78 16.86 1.12
CA ASP A 314 36.78 16.73 -0.33
C ASP A 314 35.62 17.42 -1.09
N GLU A 315 35.79 18.72 -1.34
CA GLU A 315 35.06 19.44 -2.38
C GLU A 315 35.57 19.09 -3.79
N THR A 316 35.48 17.80 -4.17
CA THR A 316 35.56 17.36 -5.56
C THR A 316 34.25 16.72 -5.99
N ASP A 317 33.29 17.53 -6.42
CA ASP A 317 32.45 17.23 -7.60
C ASP A 317 31.51 18.40 -7.95
N THR A 318 32.04 19.27 -8.81
CA THR A 318 31.36 19.98 -9.90
C THR A 318 30.03 20.67 -9.59
N GLN A 319 30.13 21.94 -9.16
CA GLN A 319 29.04 22.90 -9.22
C GLN A 319 28.84 23.33 -10.70
N LEU A 320 27.64 23.10 -11.25
CA LEU A 320 27.25 23.65 -12.55
C LEU A 320 26.86 25.12 -12.36
N ASP A 321 27.64 26.02 -12.95
CA ASP A 321 27.31 27.44 -13.04
C ASP A 321 26.99 27.83 -14.49
N PHE A 322 25.95 28.63 -14.66
CA PHE A 322 25.53 29.24 -15.92
C PHE A 322 25.31 30.73 -15.67
N GLY A 323 26.38 31.51 -15.83
CA GLY A 323 26.37 32.97 -15.63
C GLY A 323 27.63 33.61 -16.22
N GLU A 324 27.54 34.11 -17.44
CA GLU A 324 28.64 34.83 -18.10
C GLU A 324 28.94 36.19 -17.42
N GLY A 325 30.19 36.67 -17.44
CA GLY A 325 30.40 38.13 -17.59
C GLY A 325 31.33 38.94 -16.66
N ASN A 326 32.57 38.48 -16.44
CA ASN A 326 33.80 39.30 -16.63
C ASN A 326 34.32 40.35 -15.57
N TYR A 327 35.66 40.33 -15.37
CA TYR A 327 36.57 41.33 -14.73
C TYR A 327 36.42 41.60 -13.19
N GLN A 328 37.42 41.82 -12.32
CA GLN A 328 38.92 41.91 -12.34
C GLN A 328 39.43 41.93 -10.85
N MET A 329 40.69 41.75 -10.40
CA MET A 329 41.98 41.30 -10.99
C MET A 329 43.03 40.89 -9.90
N VAL A 330 43.72 39.74 -10.06
CA VAL A 330 45.14 39.42 -9.67
C VAL A 330 45.72 39.76 -8.27
N LYS A 331 46.18 38.71 -7.54
CA LYS A 331 47.63 38.57 -7.23
C LYS A 331 48.09 37.14 -6.91
N THR A 332 48.81 36.53 -7.85
CA THR A 332 49.40 35.18 -7.79
C THR A 332 50.93 35.28 -7.80
N THR A 333 51.67 34.54 -6.94
CA THR A 333 53.09 34.17 -7.26
C THR A 333 53.74 33.01 -6.47
N TRP A 334 53.14 32.45 -5.39
CA TRP A 334 53.89 31.57 -4.47
C TRP A 334 53.59 30.05 -4.52
N ILE A 335 52.81 29.55 -5.50
CA ILE A 335 52.40 28.13 -5.59
C ILE A 335 52.83 27.52 -6.95
N GLY A 336 54.07 27.80 -7.37
CA GLY A 336 54.58 27.38 -8.68
C GLY A 336 55.28 26.02 -8.73
N GLN A 337 56.03 25.65 -7.68
CA GLN A 337 57.04 24.58 -7.78
C GLN A 337 56.71 23.26 -7.06
N ALA A 338 55.60 23.19 -6.32
CA ALA A 338 55.18 21.96 -5.63
C ALA A 338 54.18 21.10 -6.42
N LEU A 339 53.38 21.71 -7.30
CA LEU A 339 52.27 21.03 -7.98
C LEU A 339 52.71 20.10 -9.13
N GLU A 340 53.83 20.39 -9.81
CA GLU A 340 54.24 19.63 -11.00
C GLU A 340 54.64 18.19 -10.66
N THR A 341 55.32 17.95 -9.53
CA THR A 341 55.75 16.61 -9.10
C THR A 341 54.59 15.69 -8.69
N GLU A 342 53.52 16.26 -8.12
CA GLU A 342 52.34 15.50 -7.72
C GLU A 342 51.42 15.22 -8.92
N ALA A 343 51.26 16.19 -9.81
CA ALA A 343 50.53 16.03 -11.07
C ALA A 343 51.14 14.94 -11.97
N ASP A 344 52.46 14.84 -12.08
CA ASP A 344 53.13 13.81 -12.88
C ASP A 344 53.02 12.39 -12.28
N THR A 345 52.89 12.30 -10.95
CA THR A 345 52.66 11.02 -10.26
C THR A 345 51.24 10.52 -10.51
N LEU A 346 50.24 11.39 -10.33
CA LEU A 346 48.83 11.07 -10.61
C LEU A 346 48.55 10.80 -12.09
N ARG A 347 49.25 11.44 -13.03
CA ARG A 347 49.16 11.14 -14.47
C ARG A 347 49.56 9.70 -14.78
N LYS A 348 50.62 9.18 -14.15
CA LYS A 348 51.08 7.79 -14.34
C LYS A 348 50.09 6.77 -13.79
N GLU A 349 49.52 7.01 -12.61
CA GLU A 349 48.49 6.12 -12.06
C GLU A 349 47.22 6.11 -12.93
N LEU A 350 46.82 7.26 -13.47
CA LEU A 350 45.69 7.36 -14.40
C LEU A 350 45.94 6.63 -15.73
N GLU A 351 47.18 6.56 -16.23
CA GLU A 351 47.52 5.76 -17.41
C GLU A 351 47.40 4.25 -17.16
N VAL A 352 47.68 3.77 -15.94
CA VAL A 352 47.58 2.35 -15.58
C VAL A 352 46.12 1.90 -15.42
N VAL A 353 45.23 2.75 -14.88
CA VAL A 353 43.82 2.38 -14.62
C VAL A 353 42.91 2.56 -15.86
N LYS A 354 43.27 3.44 -16.81
CA LYS A 354 42.53 3.63 -18.08
C LYS A 354 42.23 2.34 -18.87
N PRO A 355 43.18 1.42 -19.12
CA PRO A 355 42.89 0.19 -19.87
C PRO A 355 41.91 -0.74 -19.16
N GLU A 356 41.93 -0.81 -17.83
CA GLU A 356 40.95 -1.61 -17.06
C GLU A 356 39.54 -1.01 -17.15
N LEU A 357 39.43 0.32 -17.09
CA LEU A 357 38.15 1.02 -17.25
C LEU A 357 37.54 0.82 -18.65
N GLU A 358 38.35 0.87 -19.71
CA GLU A 358 37.87 0.58 -21.08
C GLU A 358 37.52 -0.91 -21.25
N LEU A 359 38.23 -1.85 -20.60
CA LEU A 359 37.86 -3.27 -20.61
C LEU A 359 36.47 -3.49 -19.99
N ILE A 360 36.25 -2.96 -18.78
CA ILE A 360 34.95 -3.05 -18.07
C ILE A 360 33.83 -2.40 -18.89
N LYS A 361 34.10 -1.28 -19.57
CA LYS A 361 33.15 -0.58 -20.44
C LYS A 361 32.80 -1.39 -21.70
N VAL A 362 33.77 -2.08 -22.30
CA VAL A 362 33.55 -3.00 -23.43
C VAL A 362 32.73 -4.23 -22.99
N GLU A 363 32.99 -4.78 -21.80
CA GLU A 363 32.20 -5.89 -21.25
C GLU A 363 30.76 -5.47 -20.90
N ALA A 364 30.57 -4.29 -20.30
CA ALA A 364 29.26 -3.73 -20.06
C ALA A 364 28.48 -3.49 -21.36
N GLN A 365 29.15 -2.96 -22.41
CA GLN A 365 28.55 -2.82 -23.74
C GLN A 365 28.20 -4.18 -24.37
N ARG A 366 29.05 -5.20 -24.23
CA ARG A 366 28.77 -6.56 -24.69
C ARG A 366 27.54 -7.15 -23.99
N ALA A 367 27.42 -6.99 -22.67
CA ALA A 367 26.26 -7.42 -21.90
C ALA A 367 24.97 -6.68 -22.34
N VAL A 368 25.04 -5.37 -22.59
CA VAL A 368 23.89 -4.60 -23.12
C VAL A 368 23.47 -5.09 -24.51
N VAL A 369 24.40 -5.40 -25.41
CA VAL A 369 24.08 -5.97 -26.74
C VAL A 369 23.46 -7.36 -26.59
N GLN A 370 23.96 -8.21 -25.70
CA GLN A 370 23.42 -9.55 -25.46
C GLN A 370 22.00 -9.50 -24.87
N LEU A 371 21.75 -8.60 -23.91
CA LEU A 371 20.40 -8.38 -23.35
C LEU A 371 19.44 -7.81 -24.40
N LYS A 372 19.87 -6.85 -25.23
CA LYS A 372 19.05 -6.36 -26.36
C LYS A 372 18.73 -7.48 -27.36
N SER A 373 19.68 -8.36 -27.66
CA SER A 373 19.41 -9.52 -28.51
C SER A 373 18.40 -10.50 -27.89
N GLN A 374 18.39 -10.68 -26.57
CA GLN A 374 17.38 -11.50 -25.89
C GLN A 374 16.01 -10.82 -25.88
N VAL A 375 15.93 -9.51 -25.63
CA VAL A 375 14.68 -8.74 -25.72
C VAL A 375 14.08 -8.83 -27.11
N ASN A 376 14.85 -8.54 -28.17
CA ASN A 376 14.39 -8.65 -29.55
C ASN A 376 13.92 -10.07 -29.91
N LYS A 377 14.56 -11.11 -29.36
CA LYS A 377 14.12 -12.51 -29.58
C LYS A 377 12.79 -12.79 -28.88
N LEU A 378 12.62 -12.34 -27.63
CA LEU A 378 11.37 -12.50 -26.88
C LEU A 378 10.23 -11.66 -27.48
N GLU A 379 10.52 -10.50 -28.04
CA GLU A 379 9.56 -9.68 -28.79
C GLU A 379 9.14 -10.37 -30.10
N SER A 380 10.07 -11.01 -30.82
CA SER A 380 9.74 -11.87 -31.97
C SER A 380 8.88 -13.06 -31.57
N GLU A 381 9.26 -13.82 -30.53
CA GLU A 381 8.48 -14.97 -30.04
C GLU A 381 7.08 -14.54 -29.52
N LEU A 382 6.93 -13.32 -28.98
CA LEU A 382 5.63 -12.76 -28.59
C LEU A 382 4.75 -12.41 -29.80
N GLU A 383 5.34 -11.85 -30.86
CA GLU A 383 4.61 -11.52 -32.09
C GLU A 383 4.27 -12.78 -32.90
N ASP A 384 5.15 -13.78 -32.92
CA ASP A 384 4.87 -15.12 -33.43
C ASP A 384 3.70 -15.77 -32.66
N GLN A 385 3.66 -15.66 -31.33
CA GLN A 385 2.51 -16.15 -30.54
C GLN A 385 1.21 -15.37 -30.81
N ARG A 386 1.29 -14.05 -31.04
CA ARG A 386 0.13 -13.23 -31.40
C ARG A 386 -0.43 -13.62 -32.77
N THR A 387 0.43 -13.77 -33.77
CA THR A 387 0.02 -14.20 -35.12
C THR A 387 -0.53 -15.63 -35.09
N HIS A 388 0.08 -16.56 -34.34
CA HIS A 388 -0.46 -17.91 -34.14
C HIS A 388 -1.85 -17.89 -33.49
N LYS A 389 -2.07 -17.05 -32.47
CA LYS A 389 -3.38 -16.89 -31.82
C LYS A 389 -4.40 -16.26 -32.76
N GLN A 390 -4.01 -15.28 -33.57
CA GLN A 390 -4.90 -14.67 -34.57
C GLN A 390 -5.27 -15.67 -35.67
N MET A 391 -4.31 -16.46 -36.16
CA MET A 391 -4.59 -17.57 -37.09
C MET A 391 -5.52 -18.61 -36.47
N ALA A 392 -5.30 -19.01 -35.21
CA ALA A 392 -6.16 -19.96 -34.52
C ALA A 392 -7.60 -19.45 -34.28
N LEU A 393 -7.78 -18.12 -34.13
CA LEU A 393 -9.11 -17.49 -34.09
C LEU A 393 -9.79 -17.51 -35.46
N VAL A 394 -9.07 -17.13 -36.53
CA VAL A 394 -9.59 -17.20 -37.91
C VAL A 394 -9.90 -18.63 -38.33
N GLU A 395 -9.08 -19.61 -37.94
CA GLU A 395 -9.33 -21.04 -38.14
C GLU A 395 -10.58 -21.49 -37.34
N ASN A 396 -10.77 -21.03 -36.10
CA ASN A 396 -11.99 -21.32 -35.33
C ASN A 396 -13.24 -20.73 -35.99
N GLU A 397 -13.16 -19.51 -36.51
CA GLU A 397 -14.26 -18.85 -37.21
C GLU A 397 -14.57 -19.56 -38.55
N ARG A 398 -13.53 -19.98 -39.29
CA ARG A 398 -13.63 -20.82 -40.49
C ARG A 398 -14.30 -22.16 -40.19
N LEU A 399 -13.86 -22.86 -39.13
CA LEU A 399 -14.43 -24.14 -38.71
C LEU A 399 -15.86 -23.98 -38.17
N ARG A 400 -16.19 -22.87 -37.50
CA ARG A 400 -17.59 -22.54 -37.13
C ARG A 400 -18.45 -22.36 -38.37
N MET A 401 -18.01 -21.56 -39.35
CA MET A 401 -18.73 -21.42 -40.63
C MET A 401 -18.82 -22.73 -41.40
N GLU A 402 -17.79 -23.58 -41.35
CA GLU A 402 -17.80 -24.92 -41.98
C GLU A 402 -18.80 -25.86 -41.28
N VAL A 403 -18.88 -25.85 -39.95
CA VAL A 403 -19.90 -26.59 -39.19
C VAL A 403 -21.31 -26.04 -39.43
N GLU A 404 -21.50 -24.73 -39.51
CA GLU A 404 -22.79 -24.10 -39.83
C GLU A 404 -23.23 -24.45 -41.27
N ASN A 405 -22.29 -24.44 -42.22
CA ASN A 405 -22.53 -24.81 -43.62
C ASN A 405 -22.76 -26.32 -43.76
N LEU A 406 -22.07 -27.18 -43.02
CA LEU A 406 -22.35 -28.62 -42.97
C LEU A 406 -23.70 -28.91 -42.30
N ARG A 407 -24.12 -28.13 -41.30
CA ARG A 407 -25.48 -28.20 -40.73
C ARG A 407 -26.54 -27.76 -41.73
N ALA A 408 -26.31 -26.67 -42.46
CA ALA A 408 -27.18 -26.22 -43.54
C ALA A 408 -27.26 -27.25 -44.68
N GLN A 409 -26.12 -27.82 -45.10
CA GLN A 409 -26.06 -28.88 -46.11
C GLN A 409 -26.72 -30.17 -45.62
N THR A 410 -26.62 -30.53 -44.34
CA THR A 410 -27.33 -31.68 -43.76
C THR A 410 -28.85 -31.41 -43.71
N ALA A 411 -29.27 -30.19 -43.40
CA ALA A 411 -30.68 -29.79 -43.44
C ALA A 411 -31.24 -29.74 -44.88
N VAL A 412 -30.43 -29.36 -45.88
CA VAL A 412 -30.80 -29.37 -47.30
C VAL A 412 -30.74 -30.79 -47.89
N ALA A 413 -29.79 -31.63 -47.49
CA ALA A 413 -29.71 -33.04 -47.88
C ALA A 413 -30.85 -33.88 -47.28
N ALA A 414 -31.41 -33.47 -46.14
CA ALA A 414 -32.66 -34.00 -45.61
C ALA A 414 -33.91 -33.52 -46.37
N SER A 415 -33.77 -32.58 -47.32
CA SER A 415 -34.86 -31.97 -48.09
C SER A 415 -34.79 -32.19 -49.61
N ILE A 416 -33.66 -32.67 -50.17
CA ILE A 416 -33.49 -32.88 -51.61
C ILE A 416 -32.95 -34.29 -51.86
N GLN A 417 -33.85 -35.26 -51.73
CA GLN A 417 -33.69 -36.62 -52.28
C GLN A 417 -34.62 -36.78 -53.49
N ALA A 418 -34.45 -35.93 -54.51
CA ALA A 418 -35.19 -35.99 -55.76
C ALA A 418 -34.42 -35.34 -56.93
N THR A 419 -34.51 -35.98 -58.10
CA THR A 419 -34.04 -35.55 -59.44
C THR A 419 -32.54 -35.66 -59.74
N VAL A 420 -32.27 -36.05 -60.99
CA VAL A 420 -31.02 -36.54 -61.59
C VAL A 420 -30.88 -35.91 -62.99
N GLU A 421 -29.70 -36.05 -63.61
CA GLU A 421 -29.40 -36.04 -65.06
C GLU A 421 -28.83 -34.76 -65.76
N ASP A 422 -27.91 -35.06 -66.71
CA ASP A 422 -27.48 -34.31 -67.91
C ASP A 422 -26.68 -32.99 -67.82
N THR A 423 -25.75 -32.64 -68.74
CA THR A 423 -25.08 -33.37 -69.87
C THR A 423 -23.75 -32.68 -70.24
N ALA A 424 -22.87 -33.36 -71.00
CA ALA A 424 -21.63 -32.79 -71.56
C ALA A 424 -21.78 -32.46 -73.06
N GLN A 425 -21.61 -31.19 -73.51
CA GLN A 425 -21.73 -30.84 -74.95
C GLN A 425 -21.10 -29.50 -75.43
N ILE A 426 -19.95 -29.02 -74.90
CA ILE A 426 -19.41 -27.66 -75.27
C ILE A 426 -17.98 -27.66 -75.90
N HIS A 427 -17.25 -28.77 -75.92
CA HIS A 427 -15.79 -28.73 -76.08
C HIS A 427 -15.18 -28.69 -77.51
N PHE A 428 -15.95 -28.55 -78.61
CA PHE A 428 -15.44 -28.88 -79.96
C PHE A 428 -15.35 -27.78 -81.06
N THR A 429 -15.82 -26.53 -80.85
CA THR A 429 -16.06 -25.59 -81.98
C THR A 429 -15.05 -24.45 -82.20
N ARG A 430 -14.06 -24.21 -81.32
CA ARG A 430 -13.20 -22.99 -81.38
C ARG A 430 -11.93 -23.06 -82.25
N LEU A 431 -11.66 -24.15 -82.98
CA LEU A 431 -10.33 -24.41 -83.56
C LEU A 431 -10.17 -24.12 -85.09
N LYS A 432 -11.11 -23.47 -85.78
CA LYS A 432 -11.14 -23.50 -87.28
C LYS A 432 -10.92 -22.20 -88.06
N GLU A 433 -10.94 -21.01 -87.45
CA GLU A 433 -11.09 -19.75 -88.24
C GLU A 433 -9.79 -18.96 -88.55
N LYS A 434 -8.67 -19.21 -87.85
CA LYS A 434 -7.49 -18.31 -87.89
C LYS A 434 -6.46 -18.54 -89.02
N HIS A 435 -6.67 -19.48 -89.95
CA HIS A 435 -5.62 -19.92 -90.89
C HIS A 435 -5.54 -19.15 -92.23
N ALA A 436 -6.52 -18.31 -92.58
CA ALA A 436 -6.68 -17.83 -93.98
C ALA A 436 -5.92 -16.54 -94.37
N GLU A 437 -5.48 -15.70 -93.43
CA GLU A 437 -5.01 -14.32 -93.73
C GLU A 437 -3.60 -14.20 -94.36
N LEU A 438 -2.79 -15.25 -94.38
CA LEU A 438 -1.34 -15.15 -94.63
C LEU A 438 -0.91 -15.04 -96.11
N VAL A 439 -1.78 -15.36 -97.07
CA VAL A 439 -1.33 -15.75 -98.43
C VAL A 439 -1.21 -14.60 -99.46
N SER A 440 -1.94 -13.49 -99.31
CA SER A 440 -2.20 -12.58 -100.47
C SER A 440 -1.11 -11.56 -100.84
N ARG A 441 -0.15 -11.20 -99.97
CA ARG A 441 0.68 -9.98 -100.17
C ARG A 441 2.03 -10.17 -100.87
N HIS A 442 2.46 -11.39 -101.15
CA HIS A 442 3.85 -11.68 -101.57
C HIS A 442 4.14 -11.49 -103.08
N ALA A 443 3.11 -11.38 -103.94
CA ALA A 443 3.26 -11.65 -105.37
C ALA A 443 3.79 -10.50 -106.27
N ASP A 444 3.53 -9.23 -105.95
CA ASP A 444 3.68 -8.15 -106.95
C ASP A 444 5.08 -7.51 -107.06
N LEU A 445 5.91 -7.57 -106.01
CA LEU A 445 7.24 -6.95 -106.01
C LEU A 445 8.24 -7.60 -107.00
N MET A 446 8.00 -8.85 -107.41
CA MET A 446 8.93 -9.64 -108.22
C MET A 446 9.12 -9.16 -109.68
N ARG A 447 8.20 -8.34 -110.22
CA ARG A 447 8.07 -8.22 -111.69
C ARG A 447 8.91 -7.12 -112.38
N LYS A 448 9.42 -6.12 -111.64
CA LYS A 448 10.08 -4.93 -112.25
C LYS A 448 11.60 -4.89 -112.20
N ASN A 449 12.25 -5.72 -111.39
CA ASN A 449 13.72 -5.75 -111.33
C ASN A 449 14.36 -6.49 -112.54
N ALA A 450 13.55 -7.18 -113.36
CA ALA A 450 14.00 -8.05 -114.43
C ALA A 450 14.69 -7.34 -115.62
N GLU A 451 14.41 -6.07 -115.88
CA GLU A 451 14.93 -5.39 -117.08
C GLU A 451 16.37 -4.85 -116.89
N MET A 452 16.76 -4.44 -115.67
CA MET A 452 18.15 -4.01 -115.39
C MET A 452 19.16 -5.17 -115.51
N VAL A 453 18.71 -6.42 -115.36
CA VAL A 453 19.55 -7.62 -115.42
C VAL A 453 20.22 -7.78 -116.79
N LYS A 454 19.61 -7.29 -117.87
CA LYS A 454 20.05 -7.53 -119.25
C LYS A 454 21.28 -6.72 -119.68
N GLN A 455 21.65 -5.64 -118.99
CA GLN A 455 22.94 -4.97 -119.23
C GLN A 455 24.07 -5.49 -118.32
N LEU A 456 23.73 -6.21 -117.25
CA LEU A 456 24.73 -6.87 -116.40
C LEU A 456 25.25 -8.17 -117.03
N SER A 457 24.47 -8.77 -117.96
CA SER A 457 24.73 -10.09 -118.56
C SER A 457 26.03 -10.21 -119.35
N SER A 458 26.56 -9.12 -119.95
CA SER A 458 27.85 -9.17 -120.66
C SER A 458 29.05 -9.18 -119.71
N THR A 459 28.98 -8.42 -118.61
CA THR A 459 29.94 -8.53 -117.50
C THR A 459 29.81 -9.83 -116.70
N GLN A 460 28.61 -10.44 -116.68
CA GLN A 460 28.36 -11.73 -116.05
C GLN A 460 29.01 -12.90 -116.80
N GLN A 461 29.16 -12.83 -118.12
CA GLN A 461 29.68 -13.97 -118.90
C GLN A 461 31.17 -14.27 -118.56
N ALA A 462 31.96 -13.24 -118.25
CA ALA A 462 33.32 -13.40 -117.70
C ALA A 462 33.34 -13.85 -116.22
N GLN A 463 32.21 -13.76 -115.52
CA GLN A 463 32.02 -14.20 -114.13
C GLN A 463 31.45 -15.62 -114.04
N GLU A 464 30.76 -16.11 -115.08
CA GLU A 464 30.16 -17.45 -115.15
C GLU A 464 31.20 -18.57 -115.35
N GLU A 465 32.25 -18.37 -116.15
CA GLU A 465 33.35 -19.34 -116.28
C GLU A 465 34.11 -19.53 -114.95
N LEU A 466 34.21 -18.47 -114.13
CA LEU A 466 34.81 -18.55 -112.80
C LEU A 466 33.88 -19.19 -111.75
N LEU A 467 32.55 -19.06 -111.93
CA LEU A 467 31.55 -19.63 -111.03
C LEU A 467 31.32 -21.12 -111.25
N THR A 468 31.35 -21.61 -112.49
CA THR A 468 31.19 -23.05 -112.79
C THR A 468 32.31 -23.88 -112.18
N TYR A 469 33.57 -23.43 -112.28
CA TYR A 469 34.71 -24.07 -111.61
C TYR A 469 34.56 -24.07 -110.08
N LYS A 470 34.05 -22.97 -109.50
CA LYS A 470 33.80 -22.85 -108.06
C LYS A 470 32.65 -23.74 -107.56
N GLN A 471 31.62 -23.97 -108.39
CA GLN A 471 30.48 -24.81 -108.03
C GLN A 471 30.79 -26.31 -108.06
N GLN A 472 31.62 -26.79 -109.01
CA GLN A 472 32.06 -28.20 -108.99
C GLN A 472 32.84 -28.54 -107.72
N MET A 473 33.77 -27.67 -107.30
CA MET A 473 34.54 -27.89 -106.06
C MET A 473 33.69 -27.81 -104.78
N ALA A 474 32.58 -27.07 -104.78
CA ALA A 474 31.70 -26.97 -103.61
C ALA A 474 30.91 -28.27 -103.36
N VAL A 475 30.49 -28.98 -104.41
CA VAL A 475 29.72 -30.22 -104.29
C VAL A 475 30.58 -31.38 -103.76
N GLU A 476 31.81 -31.51 -104.26
CA GLU A 476 32.73 -32.59 -103.86
C GLU A 476 33.17 -32.47 -102.39
N VAL A 477 33.34 -31.24 -101.88
CA VAL A 477 33.68 -30.98 -100.47
C VAL A 477 32.53 -31.32 -99.50
N GLU A 478 31.28 -31.07 -99.88
CA GLU A 478 30.14 -31.34 -98.99
C GLU A 478 29.79 -32.84 -98.93
N GLN A 479 29.96 -33.57 -100.04
CA GLN A 479 29.85 -35.04 -100.07
C GLN A 479 30.86 -35.69 -99.10
N LEU A 480 32.13 -35.26 -99.14
CA LEU A 480 33.18 -35.77 -98.24
C LEU A 480 32.94 -35.41 -96.76
N ARG A 481 32.21 -34.31 -96.47
CA ARG A 481 31.82 -33.95 -95.10
C ARG A 481 30.77 -34.89 -94.52
N GLN A 482 29.72 -35.23 -95.27
CA GLN A 482 28.67 -36.13 -94.80
C GLN A 482 29.20 -37.55 -94.52
N ASP A 483 30.06 -38.08 -95.40
CA ASP A 483 30.68 -39.40 -95.22
C ASP A 483 31.64 -39.47 -94.03
N ASN A 484 32.36 -38.38 -93.71
CA ASN A 484 33.18 -38.32 -92.50
C ASN A 484 32.35 -38.16 -91.23
N SER A 485 31.26 -37.39 -91.26
CA SER A 485 30.41 -37.18 -90.09
C SER A 485 29.78 -38.49 -89.60
N SER A 486 29.18 -39.26 -90.51
CA SER A 486 28.51 -40.53 -90.19
C SER A 486 29.47 -41.59 -89.62
N LYS A 487 30.70 -41.68 -90.14
CA LYS A 487 31.74 -42.57 -89.58
C LYS A 487 32.21 -42.13 -88.20
N LEU A 488 32.30 -40.82 -87.94
CA LEU A 488 32.73 -40.30 -86.64
C LEU A 488 31.68 -40.56 -85.54
N GLU A 489 30.39 -40.49 -85.87
CA GLU A 489 29.30 -40.78 -84.93
C GLU A 489 29.24 -42.27 -84.57
N ALA A 490 29.40 -43.17 -85.54
CA ALA A 490 29.48 -44.61 -85.29
C ALA A 490 30.65 -44.98 -84.36
N GLN A 491 31.83 -44.36 -84.54
CA GLN A 491 32.99 -44.60 -83.66
C GLN A 491 32.79 -44.02 -82.24
N ARG A 492 32.07 -42.91 -82.10
CA ARG A 492 31.76 -42.32 -80.78
C ARG A 492 30.82 -43.20 -79.96
N ALA A 493 29.83 -43.84 -80.59
CA ALA A 493 28.87 -44.71 -79.90
C ALA A 493 29.56 -45.91 -79.21
N GLU A 494 30.49 -46.58 -79.90
CA GLU A 494 31.19 -47.75 -79.34
C GLU A 494 32.18 -47.37 -78.22
N ILE A 495 32.79 -46.19 -78.30
CA ILE A 495 33.68 -45.67 -77.24
C ILE A 495 32.89 -45.42 -75.93
N GLU A 496 31.68 -44.87 -76.00
CA GLU A 496 30.88 -44.63 -74.78
C GLU A 496 30.37 -45.92 -74.14
N ARG A 497 30.04 -46.96 -74.94
CA ARG A 497 29.68 -48.29 -74.40
C ARG A 497 30.81 -48.89 -73.56
N LEU A 498 32.03 -48.93 -74.10
CA LEU A 498 33.20 -49.47 -73.40
C LEU A 498 33.62 -48.65 -72.18
N LYS A 499 33.38 -47.33 -72.17
CA LYS A 499 33.61 -46.49 -70.98
C LYS A 499 32.66 -46.82 -69.84
N GLN A 500 31.40 -47.12 -70.12
CA GLN A 500 30.42 -47.45 -69.07
C GLN A 500 30.76 -48.79 -68.39
N GLU A 501 31.14 -49.81 -69.15
CA GLU A 501 31.57 -51.12 -68.61
C GLU A 501 32.83 -50.99 -67.73
N LEU A 502 33.83 -50.19 -68.14
CA LEU A 502 35.02 -49.93 -67.34
C LEU A 502 34.73 -49.09 -66.06
N ALA A 503 33.69 -48.26 -66.08
CA ALA A 503 33.28 -47.47 -64.93
C ALA A 503 32.59 -48.32 -63.86
N THR A 504 31.80 -49.32 -64.26
CA THR A 504 31.10 -50.22 -63.32
C THR A 504 32.09 -51.12 -62.55
N GLU A 505 33.05 -51.77 -63.21
CA GLU A 505 34.04 -52.62 -62.51
C GLU A 505 34.92 -51.80 -61.52
N ARG A 506 35.25 -50.55 -61.87
CA ARG A 506 36.00 -49.65 -60.98
C ARG A 506 35.22 -49.25 -59.74
N ALA A 507 33.90 -49.09 -59.86
CA ALA A 507 33.04 -48.74 -58.71
C ALA A 507 32.93 -49.91 -57.71
N GLU A 508 32.81 -51.15 -58.21
CA GLU A 508 32.74 -52.35 -57.36
C GLU A 508 34.05 -52.60 -56.60
N MET A 509 35.21 -52.50 -57.28
CA MET A 509 36.52 -52.56 -56.63
C MET A 509 36.69 -51.51 -55.52
N PHE A 510 36.15 -50.31 -55.69
CA PHE A 510 36.23 -49.25 -54.69
C PHE A 510 35.36 -49.53 -53.45
N GLN A 511 34.19 -50.17 -53.60
CA GLN A 511 33.37 -50.58 -52.46
C GLN A 511 34.02 -51.70 -51.62
N VAL A 512 34.65 -52.69 -52.26
CA VAL A 512 35.35 -53.77 -51.56
C VAL A 512 36.56 -53.24 -50.78
N HIS A 513 37.32 -52.30 -51.36
CA HIS A 513 38.45 -51.69 -50.67
C HIS A 513 38.03 -50.91 -49.41
N ASN A 514 36.98 -50.08 -49.51
CA ASN A 514 36.47 -49.32 -48.36
C ASN A 514 35.90 -50.20 -47.25
N THR A 515 35.20 -51.29 -47.60
CA THR A 515 34.67 -52.22 -46.58
C THR A 515 35.78 -52.95 -45.83
N LEU A 516 36.85 -53.38 -46.50
CA LEU A 516 38.01 -53.99 -45.85
C LEU A 516 38.70 -53.01 -44.87
N GLN A 517 39.00 -51.78 -45.31
CA GLN A 517 39.64 -50.77 -44.47
C GLN A 517 38.78 -50.38 -43.24
N SER A 518 37.44 -50.41 -43.37
CA SER A 518 36.54 -50.16 -42.23
C SER A 518 36.59 -51.27 -41.17
N LYS A 519 36.84 -52.53 -41.57
CA LYS A 519 36.93 -53.67 -40.67
C LYS A 519 38.26 -53.75 -39.95
N GLU A 520 39.34 -53.35 -40.61
CA GLU A 520 40.68 -53.26 -40.03
C GLU A 520 40.70 -52.22 -38.88
N LYS A 521 40.22 -50.99 -39.14
CA LYS A 521 40.12 -49.93 -38.12
C LYS A 521 39.27 -50.32 -36.91
N ALA A 522 38.13 -50.99 -37.13
CA ALA A 522 37.30 -51.49 -36.05
C ALA A 522 37.98 -52.60 -35.21
N GLY A 523 38.92 -53.34 -35.79
CA GLY A 523 39.75 -54.31 -35.08
C GLY A 523 40.79 -53.64 -34.16
N ASP A 524 41.47 -52.61 -34.66
CA ASP A 524 42.44 -51.83 -33.89
C ASP A 524 41.79 -51.09 -32.71
N GLU A 525 40.62 -50.48 -32.93
CA GLU A 525 39.82 -49.82 -31.89
C GLU A 525 39.41 -50.80 -30.79
N LEU A 526 38.94 -52.01 -31.15
CA LEU A 526 38.56 -53.04 -30.19
C LEU A 526 39.76 -53.56 -29.39
N SER A 527 40.93 -53.72 -30.04
CA SER A 527 42.18 -54.11 -29.40
C SER A 527 42.64 -53.06 -28.38
N SER A 528 42.56 -51.77 -28.73
CA SER A 528 42.87 -50.64 -27.85
C SER A 528 42.00 -50.62 -26.59
N VAL A 529 40.68 -50.80 -26.74
CA VAL A 529 39.73 -50.87 -25.62
C VAL A 529 40.05 -52.06 -24.69
N LEU A 530 40.42 -53.22 -25.26
CA LEU A 530 40.74 -54.42 -24.48
C LEU A 530 42.00 -54.24 -23.63
N VAL A 531 43.03 -53.57 -24.16
CA VAL A 531 44.24 -53.18 -23.39
C VAL A 531 43.88 -52.17 -22.29
N GLY A 532 43.02 -51.19 -22.57
CA GLY A 532 42.53 -50.22 -21.58
C GLY A 532 41.83 -50.90 -20.39
N LEU A 533 40.87 -51.81 -20.68
CA LEU A 533 40.14 -52.57 -19.65
C LEU A 533 41.06 -53.52 -18.86
N GLN A 534 42.09 -54.08 -19.49
CA GLN A 534 43.10 -54.89 -18.81
C GLN A 534 43.88 -54.05 -17.77
N ALA A 535 44.31 -52.84 -18.15
CA ALA A 535 45.01 -51.92 -17.26
C ALA A 535 44.10 -51.39 -16.13
N GLU A 536 42.83 -51.09 -16.42
CA GLU A 536 41.85 -50.66 -15.44
C GLU A 536 41.57 -51.77 -14.40
N LYS A 537 41.41 -53.03 -14.86
CA LYS A 537 41.28 -54.21 -13.99
C LYS A 537 42.46 -54.38 -13.06
N GLU A 538 43.70 -54.25 -13.55
CA GLU A 538 44.89 -54.32 -12.70
C GLU A 538 44.94 -53.18 -11.68
N THR A 539 44.50 -51.98 -12.06
CA THR A 539 44.49 -50.81 -11.19
C THR A 539 43.46 -50.96 -10.09
N LEU A 540 42.24 -51.41 -10.42
CA LEU A 540 41.21 -51.78 -9.45
C LEU A 540 41.67 -52.90 -8.50
N LEU A 541 42.40 -53.91 -8.99
CA LEU A 541 42.98 -54.96 -8.14
C LEU A 541 44.04 -54.46 -7.16
N ARG A 542 44.79 -53.40 -7.49
CA ARG A 542 45.68 -52.72 -6.53
C ARG A 542 44.85 -51.96 -5.49
N THR A 543 43.90 -51.14 -5.93
CA THR A 543 43.01 -50.37 -5.05
C THR A 543 42.26 -51.26 -4.06
N VAL A 544 41.76 -52.43 -4.49
CA VAL A 544 41.08 -53.40 -3.60
C VAL A 544 42.05 -53.94 -2.56
N LYS A 545 43.29 -54.29 -2.91
CA LYS A 545 44.31 -54.74 -1.94
C LYS A 545 44.70 -53.65 -0.94
N ASP A 546 44.84 -52.42 -1.41
CA ASP A 546 45.16 -51.28 -0.55
C ASP A 546 44.00 -50.99 0.42
N GLN A 547 42.75 -51.07 -0.05
CA GLN A 547 41.55 -50.98 0.79
C GLN A 547 41.42 -52.15 1.77
N GLU A 548 41.75 -53.39 1.38
CA GLU A 548 41.78 -54.55 2.28
C GLU A 548 42.83 -54.36 3.40
N ALA A 549 44.01 -53.83 3.08
CA ALA A 549 45.05 -53.50 4.05
C ALA A 549 44.63 -52.35 4.99
N GLU A 550 43.97 -51.31 4.45
CA GLU A 550 43.42 -50.21 5.24
C GLU A 550 42.30 -50.69 6.18
N ILE A 551 41.38 -51.53 5.70
CA ILE A 551 40.34 -52.16 6.53
C ILE A 551 40.95 -53.05 7.63
N ALA A 552 42.03 -53.77 7.35
CA ALA A 552 42.73 -54.55 8.37
C ALA A 552 43.36 -53.65 9.45
N SER A 553 44.01 -52.56 9.05
CA SER A 553 44.57 -51.54 9.95
C SER A 553 43.48 -50.88 10.80
N LEU A 554 42.37 -50.44 10.18
CA LEU A 554 41.23 -49.83 10.87
C LEU A 554 40.55 -50.80 11.84
N ARG A 555 40.46 -52.10 11.50
CA ARG A 555 39.96 -53.13 12.43
C ARG A 555 40.88 -53.29 13.64
N GLN A 556 42.19 -53.30 13.46
CA GLN A 556 43.16 -53.39 14.55
C GLN A 556 43.11 -52.13 15.44
N ALA A 557 43.01 -50.94 14.84
CA ALA A 557 42.83 -49.68 15.56
C ALA A 557 41.50 -49.63 16.33
N ALA A 558 40.39 -50.08 15.74
CA ALA A 558 39.10 -50.19 16.40
C ALA A 558 39.14 -51.17 17.59
N GLN A 559 39.84 -52.31 17.44
CA GLN A 559 39.99 -53.29 18.51
C GLN A 559 40.84 -52.76 19.67
N LEU A 560 41.90 -51.99 19.38
CA LEU A 560 42.70 -51.27 20.39
C LEU A 560 41.90 -50.14 21.06
N HIS A 561 41.08 -49.41 20.31
CA HIS A 561 40.21 -48.38 20.84
C HIS A 561 39.13 -48.99 21.75
N GLN A 562 38.58 -50.14 21.38
CA GLN A 562 37.57 -50.83 22.19
C GLN A 562 38.15 -51.42 23.48
N THR A 563 39.37 -51.95 23.49
CA THR A 563 40.03 -52.35 24.74
C THR A 563 40.39 -51.15 25.62
N THR A 564 40.79 -50.03 25.03
CA THR A 564 41.03 -48.77 25.77
C THR A 564 39.73 -48.23 26.38
N LEU A 565 38.64 -48.19 25.62
CA LEU A 565 37.31 -47.82 26.12
C LEU A 565 36.82 -48.79 27.20
N GLN A 566 37.10 -50.09 27.09
CA GLN A 566 36.75 -51.04 28.15
C GLN A 566 37.58 -50.79 29.42
N GLN A 567 38.87 -50.48 29.30
CA GLN A 567 39.72 -50.13 30.45
C GLN A 567 39.26 -48.83 31.14
N GLU A 568 38.96 -47.78 30.39
CA GLU A 568 38.40 -46.54 30.94
C GLU A 568 36.98 -46.75 31.49
N ARG A 569 36.16 -47.62 30.87
CA ARG A 569 34.85 -48.00 31.43
C ARG A 569 34.99 -48.78 32.73
N ASP A 570 35.92 -49.72 32.83
CA ASP A 570 36.18 -50.49 34.06
C ASP A 570 36.82 -49.61 35.15
N ARG A 571 37.60 -48.60 34.75
CA ARG A 571 38.15 -47.56 35.64
C ARG A 571 37.02 -46.67 36.16
N HIS A 572 36.18 -46.12 35.28
CA HIS A 572 35.00 -45.36 35.67
C HIS A 572 34.01 -46.20 36.47
N GLN A 573 33.86 -47.50 36.21
CA GLN A 573 33.04 -48.41 37.02
C GLN A 573 33.62 -48.55 38.45
N ARG A 574 34.96 -48.60 38.59
CA ARG A 574 35.67 -48.60 39.88
C ARG A 574 35.60 -47.24 40.59
N GLU A 575 35.77 -46.14 39.88
CA GLU A 575 35.62 -44.77 40.39
C GLU A 575 34.16 -44.51 40.80
N MET A 576 33.19 -44.95 40.00
CA MET A 576 31.75 -44.88 40.32
C MET A 576 31.42 -45.75 41.52
N THR A 577 31.89 -46.99 41.63
CA THR A 577 31.62 -47.81 42.83
C THR A 577 32.32 -47.27 44.07
N ALA A 578 33.52 -46.71 43.96
CA ALA A 578 34.19 -46.02 45.07
C ALA A 578 33.43 -44.75 45.50
N LEU A 579 33.00 -43.92 44.54
CA LEU A 579 32.18 -42.73 44.78
C LEU A 579 30.78 -43.09 45.30
N GLN A 580 30.19 -44.18 44.84
CA GLN A 580 28.89 -44.67 45.26
C GLN A 580 28.96 -45.26 46.68
N ASN A 581 30.06 -45.92 47.05
CA ASN A 581 30.34 -46.33 48.42
C ASN A 581 30.57 -45.11 49.33
N GLN A 582 31.39 -44.13 48.92
CA GLN A 582 31.56 -42.87 49.66
C GLN A 582 30.27 -42.06 49.75
N LEU A 583 29.43 -42.08 48.71
CA LEU A 583 28.12 -41.44 48.71
C LEU A 583 27.17 -42.19 49.62
N GLN A 584 27.18 -43.53 49.64
CA GLN A 584 26.34 -44.34 50.52
C GLN A 584 26.77 -44.22 51.99
N GLU A 585 28.05 -44.07 52.27
CA GLU A 585 28.59 -43.72 53.58
C GLU A 585 28.17 -42.29 53.99
N LYS A 586 28.39 -41.29 53.13
CA LYS A 586 27.93 -39.90 53.36
C LYS A 586 26.40 -39.77 53.44
N VAL A 587 25.64 -40.60 52.73
CA VAL A 587 24.18 -40.68 52.78
C VAL A 587 23.72 -41.43 54.02
N SER A 588 24.48 -42.37 54.56
CA SER A 588 24.19 -42.98 55.86
C SER A 588 24.41 -41.96 57.00
N VAL A 589 25.51 -41.21 56.94
CA VAL A 589 25.81 -40.11 57.87
C VAL A 589 24.85 -38.92 57.72
N ARG A 590 24.39 -38.61 56.49
CA ARG A 590 23.36 -37.58 56.25
C ARG A 590 21.94 -38.05 56.60
N LYS A 591 21.53 -39.29 56.30
CA LYS A 591 20.22 -39.82 56.74
C LYS A 591 20.08 -39.81 58.25
N ALA A 592 21.15 -40.13 58.99
CA ALA A 592 21.18 -39.99 60.45
C ALA A 592 21.05 -38.52 60.95
N ARG A 593 21.18 -37.52 60.07
CA ARG A 593 21.10 -36.09 60.35
C ARG A 593 19.84 -35.42 59.77
N ASP A 594 19.30 -35.95 58.66
CA ASP A 594 18.27 -35.29 57.84
C ASP A 594 16.89 -35.97 57.92
N CYS A 595 16.79 -37.25 58.32
CA CYS A 595 15.54 -38.05 58.30
C CYS A 595 14.46 -37.68 59.34
N GLY A 596 14.40 -36.41 59.77
CA GLY A 596 13.34 -35.90 60.65
C GLY A 596 12.97 -34.43 60.44
N LEU A 597 13.86 -33.59 59.88
CA LEU A 597 13.64 -32.14 59.75
C LEU A 597 13.43 -31.65 58.32
N ASP A 598 14.20 -32.15 57.35
CA ASP A 598 14.38 -31.42 56.08
C ASP A 598 13.25 -31.64 55.06
N SER A 599 12.60 -32.82 55.09
CA SER A 599 11.44 -33.12 54.22
C SER A 599 10.22 -32.26 54.55
N GLY A 600 9.95 -32.02 55.84
CA GLY A 600 8.88 -31.12 56.26
C GLY A 600 9.20 -29.66 55.95
N LEU A 601 10.47 -29.27 56.12
CA LEU A 601 10.95 -27.92 55.80
C LEU A 601 10.82 -27.58 54.31
N LEU A 602 11.07 -28.54 53.42
CA LEU A 602 10.89 -28.36 51.96
C LEU A 602 9.42 -28.20 51.57
N GLN A 603 8.50 -29.01 52.13
CA GLN A 603 7.07 -28.86 51.86
C GLN A 603 6.53 -27.55 52.44
N GLN A 604 6.96 -27.16 53.64
CA GLN A 604 6.62 -25.86 54.23
C GLN A 604 7.10 -24.69 53.37
N LYS A 605 8.35 -24.73 52.86
CA LYS A 605 8.87 -23.71 51.93
C LYS A 605 8.05 -23.61 50.65
N LEU A 606 7.63 -24.73 50.07
CA LEU A 606 6.76 -24.72 48.88
C LEU A 606 5.40 -24.06 49.17
N GLN A 607 4.79 -24.34 50.33
CA GLN A 607 3.55 -23.69 50.78
C GLN A 607 3.73 -22.20 51.12
N ASP A 608 4.92 -21.77 51.51
CA ASP A 608 5.26 -20.36 51.72
C ASP A 608 5.48 -19.64 50.38
N GLU A 609 6.16 -20.25 49.41
CA GLU A 609 6.34 -19.71 48.05
C GLU A 609 5.01 -19.61 47.29
N GLN A 610 4.17 -20.64 47.33
CA GLN A 610 2.84 -20.60 46.70
C GLN A 610 1.93 -19.52 47.31
N PHE A 611 2.00 -19.33 48.63
CA PHE A 611 1.28 -18.25 49.28
C PHE A 611 1.85 -16.87 48.92
N SER A 612 3.17 -16.74 48.75
CA SER A 612 3.82 -15.52 48.26
C SER A 612 3.34 -15.15 46.85
N LEU A 613 3.18 -16.13 45.95
CA LEU A 613 2.58 -15.90 44.63
C LEU A 613 1.12 -15.41 44.73
N LEU A 614 0.33 -15.98 45.64
CA LEU A 614 -1.03 -15.50 45.91
C LEU A 614 -1.03 -14.06 46.42
N GLN A 615 -0.11 -13.70 47.33
CA GLN A 615 0.04 -12.32 47.80
C GLN A 615 0.38 -11.35 46.67
N CYS A 616 1.28 -11.73 45.74
CA CYS A 616 1.59 -10.91 44.56
C CYS A 616 0.36 -10.70 43.66
N ALA A 617 -0.42 -11.76 43.38
CA ALA A 617 -1.65 -11.64 42.59
C ALA A 617 -2.74 -10.82 43.29
N VAL A 618 -2.81 -10.87 44.63
CA VAL A 618 -3.71 -10.04 45.43
C VAL A 618 -3.28 -8.57 45.41
N VAL A 619 -1.98 -8.27 45.46
CA VAL A 619 -1.46 -6.88 45.33
C VAL A 619 -1.78 -6.31 43.94
N GLU A 620 -1.63 -7.11 42.88
CA GLU A 620 -2.02 -6.69 41.52
C GLU A 620 -3.54 -6.46 41.42
N ALA A 621 -4.34 -7.35 42.01
CA ALA A 621 -5.79 -7.18 42.10
C ALA A 621 -6.21 -5.93 42.88
N GLU A 622 -5.54 -5.60 43.99
CA GLU A 622 -5.73 -4.34 44.73
C GLU A 622 -5.42 -3.14 43.82
N GLY A 623 -4.33 -3.19 43.06
CA GLY A 623 -3.94 -2.15 42.10
C GLY A 623 -4.98 -1.92 41.00
N ILE A 624 -5.50 -3.01 40.41
CA ILE A 624 -6.55 -2.96 39.37
C ILE A 624 -7.84 -2.32 39.92
N VAL A 625 -8.25 -2.65 41.15
CA VAL A 625 -9.45 -2.08 41.78
C VAL A 625 -9.25 -0.62 42.20
N LEU A 626 -8.04 -0.25 42.65
CA LEU A 626 -7.67 1.13 42.97
C LEU A 626 -7.65 2.03 41.73
N ASP A 627 -7.12 1.55 40.60
CA ASP A 627 -7.18 2.25 39.31
C ASP A 627 -8.64 2.38 38.79
N ALA A 628 -9.47 1.35 39.00
CA ALA A 628 -10.88 1.39 38.65
C ALA A 628 -11.68 2.42 39.46
N VAL A 629 -11.47 2.51 40.78
CA VAL A 629 -12.16 3.49 41.62
C VAL A 629 -11.63 4.91 41.40
N ALA A 630 -10.32 5.09 41.12
CA ALA A 630 -9.76 6.40 40.79
C ALA A 630 -10.41 7.02 39.53
N LYS A 631 -10.84 6.20 38.56
CA LYS A 631 -11.59 6.63 37.38
C LYS A 631 -13.02 7.08 37.67
N VAL A 632 -13.59 6.72 38.81
CA VAL A 632 -14.93 7.19 39.24
C VAL A 632 -14.89 8.69 39.54
N ASP A 633 -13.77 9.18 40.10
CA ASP A 633 -13.58 10.57 40.49
C ASP A 633 -12.76 11.40 39.47
N ASP A 634 -12.32 10.81 38.35
CA ASP A 634 -11.53 11.48 37.31
C ASP A 634 -12.41 12.39 36.40
N PRO A 635 -12.18 13.72 36.37
CA PRO A 635 -12.92 14.64 35.49
C PRO A 635 -12.79 14.35 33.98
N LEU A 636 -11.78 13.58 33.55
CA LEU A 636 -11.66 13.11 32.17
C LEU A 636 -12.62 11.96 31.88
N HIS A 637 -12.90 11.12 32.87
CA HIS A 637 -13.78 9.95 32.76
C HIS A 637 -15.28 10.33 32.75
N VAL A 638 -15.64 11.54 33.22
CA VAL A 638 -17.01 12.11 33.12
C VAL A 638 -17.55 12.14 31.67
N ARG A 639 -16.69 12.07 30.66
CA ARG A 639 -17.08 11.99 29.24
C ARG A 639 -17.30 10.57 28.72
N CYS A 640 -16.93 9.55 29.49
CA CYS A 640 -17.17 8.16 29.17
C CYS A 640 -18.61 7.81 29.57
N ILE A 641 -19.44 7.50 28.57
CA ILE A 641 -20.83 7.07 28.79
C ILE A 641 -20.93 5.57 28.52
N SER A 642 -21.58 4.82 29.41
CA SER A 642 -21.83 3.38 29.26
C SER A 642 -23.32 3.08 29.35
N THR A 643 -23.85 2.19 28.50
CA THR A 643 -25.29 1.91 28.47
C THR A 643 -25.72 1.04 29.66
N PRO A 644 -26.93 1.24 30.23
CA PRO A 644 -27.44 0.38 31.30
C PRO A 644 -27.44 -1.12 30.92
N ASP A 645 -27.78 -1.45 29.67
CA ASP A 645 -27.69 -2.81 29.12
C ASP A 645 -26.28 -3.43 29.24
N TYR A 646 -25.22 -2.64 29.02
CA TYR A 646 -23.84 -3.11 29.10
C TYR A 646 -23.38 -3.25 30.56
N LEU A 647 -23.79 -2.33 31.43
CA LEU A 647 -23.56 -2.43 32.88
C LEU A 647 -24.20 -3.69 33.48
N ILE A 648 -25.46 -3.99 33.12
CA ILE A 648 -26.18 -5.21 33.52
C ILE A 648 -25.33 -6.45 33.19
N ASN A 649 -24.90 -6.57 31.93
CA ASN A 649 -24.10 -7.72 31.50
C ASN A 649 -22.77 -7.85 32.25
N ARG A 650 -22.11 -6.73 32.57
CA ARG A 650 -20.86 -6.74 33.36
C ARG A 650 -21.12 -7.15 34.79
N ALA A 651 -22.17 -6.67 35.44
CA ALA A 651 -22.53 -7.06 36.79
C ALA A 651 -22.91 -8.56 36.89
N GLU A 652 -23.63 -9.11 35.91
CA GLU A 652 -23.95 -10.55 35.84
C GLU A 652 -22.68 -11.43 35.72
N LEU A 653 -21.75 -11.06 34.83
CA LEU A 653 -20.47 -11.77 34.68
C LEU A 653 -19.63 -11.70 35.97
N THR A 654 -19.66 -10.57 36.66
CA THR A 654 -18.98 -10.37 37.95
C THR A 654 -19.59 -11.22 39.06
N LEU A 655 -20.92 -11.34 39.15
CA LEU A 655 -21.59 -12.25 40.09
C LEU A 655 -21.17 -13.72 39.86
N ALA A 656 -21.14 -14.17 38.60
CA ALA A 656 -20.67 -15.52 38.27
C ALA A 656 -19.17 -15.72 38.61
N SER A 657 -18.35 -14.66 38.53
CA SER A 657 -16.95 -14.72 38.96
C SER A 657 -16.77 -14.76 40.48
N ILE A 658 -17.72 -14.22 41.26
CA ILE A 658 -17.73 -14.34 42.73
C ILE A 658 -17.96 -15.79 43.15
N ASP A 659 -18.91 -16.49 42.52
CA ASP A 659 -19.17 -17.92 42.79
C ASP A 659 -17.91 -18.76 42.53
N LYS A 660 -17.23 -18.50 41.41
CA LYS A 660 -15.97 -19.17 41.07
C LYS A 660 -14.83 -18.85 42.04
N MET A 661 -14.72 -17.60 42.49
CA MET A 661 -13.75 -17.20 43.51
C MET A 661 -13.97 -17.99 44.81
N GLN A 662 -15.18 -18.00 45.35
CA GLN A 662 -15.53 -18.72 46.59
C GLN A 662 -15.20 -20.21 46.49
N GLN A 663 -15.51 -20.84 45.35
CA GLN A 663 -15.14 -22.24 45.09
C GLN A 663 -13.62 -22.46 45.07
N SER A 664 -12.86 -21.58 44.43
CA SER A 664 -11.40 -21.68 44.35
C SER A 664 -10.70 -21.41 45.69
N GLN A 665 -11.23 -20.51 46.51
CA GLN A 665 -10.76 -20.25 47.88
C GLN A 665 -11.02 -21.47 48.77
N ALA A 666 -12.21 -22.07 48.69
CA ALA A 666 -12.54 -23.29 49.42
C ALA A 666 -11.71 -24.49 48.96
N ALA A 667 -11.32 -24.56 47.69
CA ALA A 667 -10.42 -25.59 47.17
C ALA A 667 -8.99 -25.42 47.71
N TYR A 668 -8.43 -24.21 47.68
CA TYR A 668 -7.10 -23.91 48.21
C TYR A 668 -7.00 -24.12 49.72
N LEU A 669 -8.06 -23.80 50.48
CA LEU A 669 -8.12 -24.10 51.93
C LEU A 669 -8.18 -25.61 52.24
N ARG A 670 -8.58 -26.45 51.29
CA ARG A 670 -8.53 -27.93 51.43
C ARG A 670 -7.19 -28.51 50.99
N ASN A 671 -6.48 -27.84 50.08
CA ASN A 671 -5.15 -28.23 49.63
C ASN A 671 -4.27 -26.99 49.38
N MET A 672 -3.42 -26.66 50.34
CA MET A 672 -2.53 -25.50 50.24
C MET A 672 -1.30 -25.74 49.34
N ASP A 673 -1.14 -26.95 48.79
CA ASP A 673 -0.08 -27.33 47.85
C ASP A 673 -0.43 -27.01 46.37
N ASP A 674 -1.60 -26.40 46.08
CA ASP A 674 -1.93 -25.87 44.74
C ASP A 674 -2.71 -24.54 44.79
N ALA A 675 -1.99 -23.41 44.68
CA ALA A 675 -2.56 -22.08 44.56
C ALA A 675 -3.11 -21.72 43.17
N SER A 676 -2.91 -22.54 42.13
CA SER A 676 -3.12 -22.13 40.72
C SER A 676 -4.56 -21.78 40.37
N GLY A 677 -5.53 -22.52 40.92
CA GLY A 677 -6.96 -22.28 40.71
C GLY A 677 -7.45 -20.98 41.36
N LEU A 678 -6.91 -20.64 42.54
CA LEU A 678 -7.23 -19.40 43.26
C LEU A 678 -6.57 -18.20 42.58
N LEU A 679 -5.29 -18.30 42.20
CA LEU A 679 -4.56 -17.28 41.43
C LEU A 679 -5.35 -16.85 40.19
N ARG A 680 -5.78 -17.81 39.36
CA ARG A 680 -6.55 -17.54 38.15
C ARG A 680 -7.90 -16.88 38.44
N SER A 681 -8.55 -17.25 39.55
CA SER A 681 -9.83 -16.67 39.96
C SER A 681 -9.65 -15.24 40.47
N VAL A 682 -8.59 -14.93 41.24
CA VAL A 682 -8.22 -13.59 41.71
C VAL A 682 -7.99 -12.63 40.54
N THR A 683 -7.21 -13.03 39.53
CA THR A 683 -6.98 -12.21 38.34
C THR A 683 -8.26 -12.02 37.51
N GLN A 684 -9.07 -13.07 37.32
CA GLN A 684 -10.32 -12.95 36.55
C GLN A 684 -11.35 -12.04 37.24
N PHE A 685 -11.50 -12.18 38.56
CA PHE A 685 -12.43 -11.40 39.37
C PHE A 685 -12.03 -9.92 39.45
N SER A 686 -10.75 -9.61 39.67
CA SER A 686 -10.28 -8.22 39.78
C SER A 686 -10.50 -7.41 38.50
N HIS A 687 -10.36 -8.02 37.32
CA HIS A 687 -10.73 -7.36 36.06
C HIS A 687 -12.25 -7.18 35.92
N LEU A 688 -13.07 -8.19 36.27
CA LEU A 688 -14.53 -8.10 36.11
C LEU A 688 -15.17 -7.11 37.09
N ILE A 689 -14.72 -7.06 38.35
CA ILE A 689 -15.18 -6.09 39.34
C ILE A 689 -14.76 -4.66 38.96
N ALA A 690 -13.54 -4.48 38.43
CA ALA A 690 -13.05 -3.20 37.91
C ALA A 690 -13.87 -2.74 36.69
N ASP A 691 -14.14 -3.64 35.74
CA ASP A 691 -15.05 -3.38 34.61
C ASP A 691 -16.43 -2.91 35.10
N THR A 692 -17.01 -3.58 36.11
CA THR A 692 -18.30 -3.20 36.69
C THR A 692 -18.27 -1.82 37.36
N ILE A 693 -17.21 -1.49 38.10
CA ILE A 693 -17.02 -0.18 38.74
C ILE A 693 -16.89 0.94 37.69
N VAL A 694 -16.02 0.76 36.70
CA VAL A 694 -15.77 1.75 35.63
C VAL A 694 -17.02 1.96 34.77
N ASN A 695 -17.72 0.89 34.39
CA ASN A 695 -18.96 1.02 33.62
C ASN A 695 -20.13 1.55 34.47
N GLY A 696 -20.17 1.26 35.77
CA GLY A 696 -21.17 1.83 36.68
C GLY A 696 -21.08 3.35 36.74
N ALA A 697 -19.88 3.90 36.94
CA ALA A 697 -19.63 5.33 36.84
C ALA A 697 -19.95 5.87 35.43
N GLY A 698 -19.52 5.17 34.37
CA GLY A 698 -19.84 5.54 32.99
C GLY A 698 -21.35 5.60 32.69
N THR A 699 -22.15 4.73 33.30
CA THR A 699 -23.62 4.77 33.19
C THR A 699 -24.21 5.89 34.04
N ALA A 700 -23.66 6.17 35.23
CA ALA A 700 -24.09 7.27 36.09
C ALA A 700 -24.04 8.63 35.38
N HIS A 701 -23.04 8.88 34.52
CA HIS A 701 -22.96 10.13 33.72
C HIS A 701 -24.15 10.36 32.77
N SER A 702 -24.93 9.32 32.47
CA SER A 702 -26.14 9.38 31.64
C SER A 702 -27.45 9.15 32.43
N ALA A 703 -27.36 8.93 33.73
CA ALA A 703 -28.49 8.69 34.62
C ALA A 703 -29.10 10.01 35.15
N PRO A 704 -30.38 10.01 35.58
CA PRO A 704 -30.93 11.11 36.38
C PRO A 704 -30.12 11.31 37.66
N THR A 705 -29.93 12.55 38.12
CA THR A 705 -28.99 12.90 39.21
C THR A 705 -29.13 12.02 40.47
N ASP A 706 -30.37 11.82 40.97
CA ASP A 706 -30.63 10.97 42.14
C ASP A 706 -30.25 9.50 41.96
N GLN A 707 -30.19 9.01 40.72
CA GLN A 707 -29.77 7.65 40.39
C GLN A 707 -28.27 7.59 40.05
N ALA A 708 -27.72 8.64 39.44
CA ALA A 708 -26.30 8.81 39.16
C ALA A 708 -25.47 8.80 40.44
N ASP A 709 -25.85 9.59 41.45
CA ASP A 709 -25.14 9.66 42.73
C ASP A 709 -25.17 8.30 43.44
N ARG A 710 -26.35 7.66 43.53
CA ARG A 710 -26.51 6.34 44.15
C ARG A 710 -25.75 5.22 43.43
N LEU A 711 -25.59 5.31 42.11
CA LEU A 711 -24.83 4.34 41.32
C LEU A 711 -23.32 4.55 41.50
N THR A 712 -22.89 5.81 41.55
CA THR A 712 -21.51 6.21 41.86
C THR A 712 -21.10 5.75 43.26
N ASP A 713 -21.94 5.97 44.27
CA ASP A 713 -21.68 5.51 45.64
C ASP A 713 -21.66 3.99 45.74
N ASN A 714 -22.55 3.28 45.04
CA ASN A 714 -22.46 1.82 44.95
C ASN A 714 -21.15 1.34 44.30
N CYS A 715 -20.59 2.09 43.34
CA CYS A 715 -19.28 1.76 42.77
C CYS A 715 -18.14 1.95 43.78
N ARG A 716 -18.21 2.99 44.64
CA ARG A 716 -17.26 3.21 45.75
C ARG A 716 -17.40 2.16 46.86
N ASP A 717 -18.62 1.82 47.26
CA ASP A 717 -18.92 0.72 48.20
C ASP A 717 -18.36 -0.61 47.68
N CYS A 718 -18.56 -0.89 46.38
CA CYS A 718 -18.10 -2.10 45.71
C CYS A 718 -16.57 -2.21 45.74
N ALA A 719 -15.86 -1.13 45.40
CA ALA A 719 -14.41 -1.05 45.50
C ALA A 719 -13.93 -1.26 46.95
N THR A 720 -14.58 -0.60 47.92
CA THR A 720 -14.22 -0.66 49.34
C THR A 720 -14.35 -2.08 49.91
N HIS A 721 -15.48 -2.75 49.67
CA HIS A 721 -15.69 -4.13 50.09
C HIS A 721 -14.75 -5.11 49.36
N CYS A 722 -14.46 -4.86 48.07
CA CYS A 722 -13.52 -5.68 47.31
C CYS A 722 -12.09 -5.56 47.85
N LEU A 723 -11.62 -4.35 48.15
CA LEU A 723 -10.30 -4.12 48.74
C LEU A 723 -10.18 -4.72 50.16
N GLN A 724 -11.25 -4.66 50.96
CA GLN A 724 -11.28 -5.33 52.26
C GLN A 724 -11.18 -6.86 52.12
N TYR A 725 -11.91 -7.47 51.19
CA TYR A 725 -11.80 -8.91 50.90
C TYR A 725 -10.39 -9.30 50.41
N LEU A 726 -9.81 -8.54 49.48
CA LEU A 726 -8.46 -8.79 48.98
C LEU A 726 -7.41 -8.70 50.10
N LYS A 727 -7.53 -7.69 50.97
CA LYS A 727 -6.68 -7.54 52.17
C LYS A 727 -6.81 -8.72 53.13
N GLU A 728 -8.00 -9.32 53.27
CA GLU A 728 -8.21 -10.53 54.08
C GLU A 728 -7.62 -11.78 53.39
N LEU A 729 -7.60 -11.84 52.06
CA LEU A 729 -6.92 -12.90 51.29
C LEU A 729 -5.39 -12.82 51.39
N LYS A 730 -4.85 -11.63 51.68
CA LYS A 730 -3.41 -11.29 51.71
C LYS A 730 -2.62 -11.86 52.90
N LEU A 731 -3.29 -12.32 53.96
CA LEU A 731 -2.63 -12.87 55.17
C LEU A 731 -3.13 -14.29 55.46
N LYS A 732 -2.22 -15.24 55.72
CA LYS A 732 -2.57 -16.66 56.03
C LYS A 732 -3.59 -16.77 57.19
N ALA A 733 -3.54 -15.86 58.16
CA ALA A 733 -4.43 -15.85 59.32
C ALA A 733 -5.88 -15.39 59.03
N THR A 734 -6.10 -14.59 57.99
CA THR A 734 -7.43 -14.06 57.60
C THR A 734 -8.01 -14.76 56.37
N LEU A 735 -7.19 -15.45 55.58
CA LEU A 735 -7.59 -16.25 54.40
C LEU A 735 -8.82 -17.17 54.63
N PRO A 736 -8.99 -17.86 55.80
CA PRO A 736 -10.17 -18.70 56.05
C PRO A 736 -11.44 -17.92 56.43
N ARG A 737 -11.31 -16.62 56.70
CA ARG A 737 -12.40 -15.71 57.11
C ARG A 737 -12.81 -14.72 56.02
N ALA A 738 -12.02 -14.60 54.94
CA ALA A 738 -12.29 -13.67 53.85
C ALA A 738 -13.62 -14.01 53.16
N ASP A 739 -14.58 -13.08 53.19
CA ASP A 739 -15.94 -13.26 52.68
C ASP A 739 -16.29 -12.27 51.55
N LEU A 740 -16.98 -12.77 50.53
CA LEU A 740 -17.43 -12.03 49.36
C LEU A 740 -18.90 -11.60 49.44
N THR A 741 -19.64 -11.98 50.49
CA THR A 741 -21.07 -11.68 50.62
C THR A 741 -21.36 -10.17 50.51
N ALA A 742 -20.53 -9.32 51.11
CA ALA A 742 -20.66 -7.86 51.00
C ALA A 742 -20.46 -7.36 49.55
N VAL A 743 -19.43 -7.86 48.85
CA VAL A 743 -19.19 -7.52 47.44
C VAL A 743 -20.35 -7.98 46.56
N ARG A 744 -20.82 -9.22 46.75
CA ARG A 744 -21.97 -9.78 46.03
C ARG A 744 -23.21 -8.91 46.19
N TYR A 745 -23.49 -8.47 47.43
CA TYR A 745 -24.63 -7.61 47.72
C TYR A 745 -24.56 -6.26 46.99
N VAL A 746 -23.40 -5.62 46.94
CA VAL A 746 -23.25 -4.34 46.23
C VAL A 746 -23.29 -4.52 44.71
N VAL A 747 -22.66 -5.56 44.15
CA VAL A 747 -22.79 -5.87 42.71
C VAL A 747 -24.26 -6.15 42.33
N GLN A 748 -25.03 -6.82 43.21
CA GLN A 748 -26.47 -7.01 43.03
C GLN A 748 -27.25 -5.68 43.06
N ARG A 749 -26.85 -4.71 43.90
CA ARG A 749 -27.44 -3.34 43.89
C ARG A 749 -27.12 -2.59 42.61
N ILE A 750 -25.88 -2.69 42.10
CA ILE A 750 -25.47 -2.10 40.81
C ILE A 750 -26.28 -2.71 39.65
N LEU A 751 -26.45 -4.04 39.64
CA LEU A 751 -27.27 -4.76 38.66
C LEU A 751 -28.72 -4.27 38.66
N ASN A 752 -29.35 -4.20 39.83
CA ASN A 752 -30.75 -3.74 39.96
C ASN A 752 -30.91 -2.28 39.52
N GLN A 753 -29.96 -1.39 39.86
CA GLN A 753 -29.98 -0.01 39.37
C GLN A 753 -29.78 0.10 37.86
N GLY A 754 -28.93 -0.74 37.26
CA GLY A 754 -28.81 -0.85 35.81
C GLY A 754 -30.14 -1.25 35.16
N GLN A 755 -30.90 -2.14 35.79
CA GLN A 755 -32.25 -2.54 35.34
C GLN A 755 -33.28 -1.40 35.50
N ASP A 756 -33.25 -0.65 36.60
CA ASP A 756 -34.13 0.51 36.82
C ASP A 756 -33.85 1.66 35.84
N LEU A 757 -32.60 1.79 35.36
CA LEU A 757 -32.15 2.77 34.36
C LEU A 757 -32.51 2.40 32.92
N LEU A 758 -33.05 1.20 32.66
CA LEU A 758 -33.56 0.87 31.34
C LEU A 758 -34.79 1.75 31.02
N PRO A 759 -34.88 2.34 29.81
CA PRO A 759 -36.08 3.05 29.40
C PRO A 759 -37.30 2.14 29.50
N ARG A 760 -38.23 2.49 30.39
CA ARG A 760 -39.55 1.84 30.47
C ARG A 760 -40.30 2.18 29.20
N GLY A 761 -40.20 1.29 28.20
CA GLY A 761 -40.71 1.52 26.86
C GLY A 761 -42.20 1.83 26.86
N ALA A 762 -42.53 3.11 26.67
CA ALA A 762 -43.87 3.55 26.33
C ALA A 762 -44.11 3.31 24.83
N ASP A 763 -45.23 2.66 24.53
CA ASP A 763 -45.91 2.66 23.23
C ASP A 763 -45.12 2.24 21.98
N VAL A 764 -44.45 1.09 22.05
CA VAL A 764 -44.42 0.17 20.90
C VAL A 764 -44.86 -1.22 21.37
N ARG A 765 -45.94 -1.75 20.78
CA ARG A 765 -46.40 -3.11 21.08
C ARG A 765 -45.36 -4.10 20.57
N LYS A 766 -44.70 -4.78 21.51
CA LYS A 766 -43.58 -5.70 21.22
C LYS A 766 -43.95 -6.85 20.26
N GLU A 767 -45.24 -7.15 20.13
CA GLU A 767 -45.80 -8.15 19.23
C GLU A 767 -45.85 -7.69 17.75
N GLU A 768 -45.92 -6.38 17.49
CA GLU A 768 -46.02 -5.80 16.14
C GLU A 768 -44.64 -5.55 15.49
N LEU A 769 -43.59 -5.37 16.31
CA LEU A 769 -42.22 -5.09 15.82
C LEU A 769 -41.66 -6.16 14.87
N ALA A 770 -41.98 -7.44 15.11
CA ALA A 770 -41.49 -8.54 14.29
C ALA A 770 -42.07 -8.50 12.86
N GLU A 771 -43.36 -8.23 12.73
CA GLU A 771 -44.03 -8.07 11.42
C GLU A 771 -43.59 -6.77 10.75
N MET A 772 -43.28 -5.73 11.53
CA MET A 772 -42.75 -4.48 11.03
C MET A 772 -41.35 -4.63 10.40
N VAL A 773 -40.44 -5.47 10.94
CA VAL A 773 -39.14 -5.73 10.29
C VAL A 773 -39.36 -6.32 8.90
N ASP A 774 -40.07 -7.44 8.81
CA ASP A 774 -40.22 -8.16 7.54
C ASP A 774 -40.96 -7.30 6.51
N LYS A 775 -41.99 -6.55 6.94
CA LYS A 775 -42.73 -5.60 6.09
C LYS A 775 -41.85 -4.47 5.57
N GLU A 776 -41.01 -3.86 6.41
CA GLU A 776 -40.21 -2.69 6.03
C GLU A 776 -38.97 -3.09 5.22
N MET A 777 -38.38 -4.27 5.46
CA MET A 777 -37.36 -4.85 4.60
C MET A 777 -37.93 -5.19 3.21
N ALA A 778 -39.12 -5.80 3.15
CA ALA A 778 -39.81 -6.08 1.89
C ALA A 778 -40.16 -4.79 1.13
N ALA A 779 -40.76 -3.80 1.82
CA ALA A 779 -41.08 -2.50 1.22
C ALA A 779 -39.83 -1.76 0.70
N THR A 780 -38.70 -1.89 1.41
CA THR A 780 -37.40 -1.35 0.96
C THR A 780 -36.91 -2.07 -0.30
N SER A 781 -37.03 -3.42 -0.38
CA SER A 781 -36.70 -4.18 -1.58
C SER A 781 -37.56 -3.76 -2.78
N THR A 782 -38.88 -3.70 -2.60
CA THR A 782 -39.82 -3.27 -3.66
C THR A 782 -39.55 -1.84 -4.12
N ALA A 783 -39.27 -0.91 -3.21
CA ALA A 783 -38.92 0.47 -3.58
C ALA A 783 -37.62 0.56 -4.40
N ILE A 784 -36.67 -0.36 -4.18
CA ILE A 784 -35.45 -0.47 -4.99
C ILE A 784 -35.75 -1.13 -6.33
N GLU A 785 -36.53 -2.22 -6.37
CA GLU A 785 -36.96 -2.88 -7.62
C GLU A 785 -37.71 -1.90 -8.55
N ASP A 786 -38.66 -1.14 -8.01
CA ASP A 786 -39.37 -0.05 -8.70
C ASP A 786 -38.44 1.12 -9.10
N ALA A 787 -37.30 1.29 -8.41
CA ALA A 787 -36.30 2.27 -8.80
C ALA A 787 -35.44 1.77 -9.98
N VAL A 788 -35.02 0.49 -9.96
CA VAL A 788 -34.26 -0.14 -11.04
C VAL A 788 -35.04 -0.10 -12.36
N LEU A 789 -36.32 -0.46 -12.32
CA LEU A 789 -37.19 -0.49 -13.51
C LEU A 789 -37.35 0.90 -14.13
N ARG A 790 -37.57 1.93 -13.29
CA ARG A 790 -37.67 3.32 -13.74
C ARG A 790 -36.33 3.86 -14.22
N MET A 791 -35.20 3.46 -13.64
CA MET A 791 -33.88 3.88 -14.11
C MET A 791 -33.59 3.38 -15.53
N ASP A 792 -33.89 2.11 -15.86
CA ASP A 792 -33.67 1.64 -17.24
C ASP A 792 -34.60 2.32 -18.25
N GLU A 793 -35.82 2.72 -17.84
CA GLU A 793 -36.70 3.57 -18.65
C GLU A 793 -36.08 4.96 -18.88
N ILE A 794 -35.61 5.63 -17.82
CA ILE A 794 -34.92 6.94 -17.87
C ILE A 794 -33.67 6.87 -18.75
N LEU A 795 -32.82 5.86 -18.59
CA LEU A 795 -31.63 5.64 -19.40
C LEU A 795 -31.98 5.35 -20.86
N SER A 796 -33.06 4.61 -21.11
CA SER A 796 -33.57 4.35 -22.46
C SER A 796 -34.15 5.59 -23.13
N GLN A 797 -34.84 6.47 -22.38
CA GLN A 797 -35.28 7.76 -22.88
C GLN A 797 -34.10 8.71 -23.15
N ALA A 798 -33.15 8.80 -22.22
CA ALA A 798 -31.96 9.62 -22.37
C ALA A 798 -31.10 9.23 -23.58
N ARG A 799 -31.04 7.93 -23.90
CA ARG A 799 -30.39 7.38 -25.10
C ARG A 799 -31.08 7.79 -26.41
N ARG A 800 -32.36 8.18 -26.38
CA ARG A 800 -33.11 8.71 -27.54
C ARG A 800 -32.94 10.23 -27.69
N ASP A 801 -32.94 10.96 -26.57
CA ASP A 801 -33.12 12.42 -26.58
C ASP A 801 -31.82 13.24 -26.43
N SER A 802 -30.71 12.62 -25.98
CA SER A 802 -29.46 13.33 -25.67
C SER A 802 -28.24 12.84 -26.47
N SER A 803 -27.29 13.75 -26.73
CA SER A 803 -26.01 13.42 -27.38
C SER A 803 -24.82 14.08 -26.66
N GLY A 804 -23.65 13.44 -26.74
CA GLY A 804 -22.42 13.91 -26.08
C GLY A 804 -22.39 13.67 -24.56
N VAL A 805 -21.81 14.61 -23.82
CA VAL A 805 -21.46 14.52 -22.39
C VAL A 805 -22.59 14.03 -21.48
N LYS A 806 -23.84 14.42 -21.77
CA LYS A 806 -25.03 13.96 -21.03
C LYS A 806 -25.15 12.43 -21.04
N LEU A 807 -24.81 11.79 -22.16
CA LEU A 807 -24.87 10.34 -22.33
C LEU A 807 -23.80 9.61 -21.49
N GLU A 808 -22.63 10.22 -21.26
CA GLU A 808 -21.58 9.65 -20.40
C GLU A 808 -21.93 9.67 -18.90
N VAL A 809 -22.63 10.72 -18.45
CA VAL A 809 -23.16 10.77 -17.08
C VAL A 809 -24.19 9.66 -16.90
N ASN A 810 -25.07 9.49 -17.90
CA ASN A 810 -26.16 8.52 -17.86
C ASN A 810 -25.65 7.07 -17.93
N GLN A 811 -24.67 6.75 -18.78
CA GLN A 811 -24.10 5.39 -18.85
C GLN A 811 -23.39 4.92 -17.56
N LYS A 812 -23.08 5.82 -16.63
CA LYS A 812 -22.42 5.51 -15.35
C LYS A 812 -23.38 5.40 -14.16
N LEU A 813 -24.70 5.54 -14.37
CA LEU A 813 -25.74 5.40 -13.32
C LEU A 813 -26.04 3.92 -12.94
N VAL A 814 -25.03 3.04 -12.90
CA VAL A 814 -25.20 1.60 -12.61
C VAL A 814 -25.13 1.33 -11.10
N TRP A 815 -25.99 2.01 -10.32
CA TRP A 815 -26.01 1.91 -8.85
C TRP A 815 -27.11 0.98 -8.32
N ASP A 816 -28.18 0.79 -9.07
CA ASP A 816 -29.35 -0.02 -8.71
C ASP A 816 -29.00 -1.45 -8.25
N ILE A 817 -28.15 -2.13 -9.03
CA ILE A 817 -27.68 -3.49 -8.74
C ILE A 817 -26.94 -3.54 -7.39
N ALA A 818 -26.18 -2.50 -7.04
CA ALA A 818 -25.42 -2.44 -5.80
C ALA A 818 -26.34 -2.29 -4.57
N ILE A 819 -27.37 -1.43 -4.66
CA ILE A 819 -28.32 -1.21 -3.56
C ILE A 819 -29.22 -2.44 -3.38
N HIS A 820 -29.68 -3.06 -4.47
CA HIS A 820 -30.45 -4.30 -4.40
C HIS A 820 -29.63 -5.40 -3.70
N MET A 821 -28.38 -5.65 -4.13
CA MET A 821 -27.49 -6.62 -3.49
C MET A 821 -27.28 -6.34 -1.98
N LEU A 822 -27.22 -5.07 -1.58
CA LEU A 822 -27.10 -4.69 -0.17
C LEU A 822 -28.33 -5.12 0.64
N VAL A 823 -29.54 -4.83 0.17
CA VAL A 823 -30.78 -5.11 0.92
C VAL A 823 -31.06 -6.62 0.95
N THR A 824 -30.77 -7.35 -0.13
CA THR A 824 -30.77 -8.82 -0.09
C THR A 824 -29.80 -9.37 0.95
N ALA A 825 -28.54 -8.88 0.96
CA ALA A 825 -27.53 -9.31 1.94
C ALA A 825 -27.88 -8.93 3.39
N ALA A 826 -28.54 -7.79 3.60
CA ALA A 826 -29.03 -7.35 4.92
C ALA A 826 -30.14 -8.30 5.42
N THR A 827 -31.10 -8.62 4.56
CA THR A 827 -32.22 -9.53 4.86
C THR A 827 -31.74 -10.95 5.16
N ASP A 828 -30.81 -11.47 4.36
CA ASP A 828 -30.22 -12.80 4.58
C ASP A 828 -29.40 -12.89 5.87
N LEU A 829 -28.70 -11.81 6.24
CA LEU A 829 -27.98 -11.69 7.50
C LEU A 829 -28.95 -11.61 8.69
N GLN A 830 -30.04 -10.85 8.59
CA GLN A 830 -31.05 -10.77 9.65
C GLN A 830 -31.68 -12.13 9.94
N ARG A 831 -32.06 -12.87 8.88
CA ARG A 831 -32.55 -14.25 9.00
C ARG A 831 -31.56 -15.13 9.77
N ASP A 832 -30.27 -15.01 9.45
CA ASP A 832 -29.17 -15.73 10.11
C ASP A 832 -28.99 -15.37 11.59
N ILE A 833 -29.07 -14.08 11.93
CA ILE A 833 -28.98 -13.57 13.31
C ILE A 833 -30.14 -14.15 14.14
N VAL A 834 -31.35 -14.16 13.58
CA VAL A 834 -32.54 -14.68 14.26
C VAL A 834 -32.48 -16.20 14.39
N ASP A 835 -32.14 -16.93 13.33
CA ASP A 835 -32.05 -18.40 13.33
C ASP A 835 -31.02 -18.90 14.36
N ASN A 836 -29.84 -18.26 14.41
CA ASN A 836 -28.79 -18.61 15.38
C ASN A 836 -29.08 -18.06 16.80
N GLY A 837 -29.79 -16.94 16.92
CA GLY A 837 -29.97 -16.20 18.17
C GLY A 837 -31.23 -16.54 18.98
N ARG A 838 -32.28 -17.11 18.37
CA ARG A 838 -33.57 -17.38 19.06
C ARG A 838 -33.57 -18.60 19.97
N GLY A 839 -32.64 -19.54 19.77
CA GLY A 839 -32.65 -20.84 20.46
C GLY A 839 -33.96 -21.60 20.21
N ALA A 840 -34.66 -21.97 21.29
CA ALA A 840 -35.99 -22.60 21.23
C ALA A 840 -37.17 -21.61 21.20
N GLY A 841 -36.92 -20.29 21.23
CA GLY A 841 -37.96 -19.26 21.16
C GLY A 841 -38.42 -18.97 19.72
N SER A 842 -39.54 -18.26 19.57
CA SER A 842 -40.02 -17.86 18.25
C SER A 842 -39.23 -16.67 17.67
N VAL A 843 -39.35 -16.44 16.36
CA VAL A 843 -38.83 -15.24 15.68
C VAL A 843 -39.40 -13.96 16.30
N LYS A 844 -40.69 -13.96 16.63
CA LYS A 844 -41.36 -12.81 17.26
C LYS A 844 -40.77 -12.51 18.64
N ASP A 845 -40.54 -13.54 19.46
CA ASP A 845 -39.90 -13.39 20.78
C ASP A 845 -38.48 -12.82 20.67
N PHE A 846 -37.73 -13.19 19.63
CA PHE A 846 -36.37 -12.68 19.43
C PHE A 846 -36.37 -11.17 19.15
N TYR A 847 -37.21 -10.69 18.22
CA TYR A 847 -37.32 -9.26 17.95
C TYR A 847 -37.92 -8.49 19.14
N ALA A 848 -38.96 -9.02 19.80
CA ALA A 848 -39.56 -8.44 21.00
C ALA A 848 -38.55 -8.26 22.16
N LYS A 849 -37.63 -9.21 22.34
CA LYS A 849 -36.53 -9.14 23.34
C LYS A 849 -35.42 -8.16 22.95
N ASN A 850 -35.30 -7.81 21.67
CA ASN A 850 -34.25 -6.94 21.14
C ASN A 850 -34.82 -5.62 20.57
N SER A 851 -35.94 -5.11 21.11
CA SER A 851 -36.77 -4.06 20.49
C SER A 851 -35.99 -2.84 20.00
N ARG A 852 -35.04 -2.30 20.79
CA ARG A 852 -34.23 -1.12 20.41
C ARG A 852 -33.32 -1.39 19.21
N TRP A 853 -32.79 -2.61 19.09
CA TRP A 853 -32.01 -3.03 17.92
C TRP A 853 -32.94 -3.19 16.70
N THR A 854 -34.12 -3.77 16.92
CA THR A 854 -35.17 -3.93 15.90
C THR A 854 -35.66 -2.58 15.35
N GLU A 855 -35.92 -1.60 16.21
CA GLU A 855 -36.29 -0.22 15.83
C GLU A 855 -35.18 0.45 15.01
N GLY A 856 -33.93 0.38 15.47
CA GLY A 856 -32.77 0.94 14.75
C GLY A 856 -32.53 0.27 13.38
N LEU A 857 -32.81 -1.02 13.26
CA LEU A 857 -32.74 -1.79 12.03
C LEU A 857 -33.84 -1.40 11.03
N ILE A 858 -35.09 -1.23 11.50
CA ILE A 858 -36.21 -0.72 10.71
C ILE A 858 -35.91 0.70 10.21
N SER A 859 -35.46 1.59 11.10
CA SER A 859 -35.12 2.98 10.77
C SER A 859 -34.02 3.07 9.70
N ALA A 860 -32.97 2.25 9.81
CA ALA A 860 -31.90 2.21 8.82
C ALA A 860 -32.38 1.68 7.46
N SER A 861 -33.30 0.71 7.44
CA SER A 861 -33.89 0.20 6.19
C SER A 861 -34.73 1.28 5.49
N LYS A 862 -35.60 1.97 6.24
CA LYS A 862 -36.39 3.10 5.74
C LYS A 862 -35.52 4.20 5.12
N ALA A 863 -34.40 4.54 5.76
CA ALA A 863 -33.46 5.53 5.26
C ALA A 863 -32.79 5.10 3.94
N VAL A 864 -32.51 3.81 3.75
CA VAL A 864 -31.98 3.26 2.49
C VAL A 864 -33.03 3.27 1.37
N GLY A 865 -34.27 2.84 1.65
CA GLY A 865 -35.35 2.84 0.65
C GLY A 865 -35.75 4.25 0.20
N TRP A 866 -35.82 5.20 1.14
CA TRP A 866 -36.04 6.61 0.82
C TRP A 866 -34.87 7.20 0.02
N GLY A 867 -33.62 6.94 0.44
CA GLY A 867 -32.43 7.41 -0.28
C GLY A 867 -32.36 6.91 -1.73
N ALA A 868 -32.71 5.65 -1.98
CA ALA A 868 -32.78 5.08 -3.33
C ALA A 868 -33.85 5.78 -4.18
N THR A 869 -35.04 6.01 -3.62
CA THR A 869 -36.14 6.72 -4.31
C THR A 869 -35.74 8.15 -4.66
N GLN A 870 -35.16 8.90 -3.71
CA GLN A 870 -34.72 10.27 -3.98
C GLN A 870 -33.59 10.35 -5.02
N MET A 871 -32.67 9.38 -5.02
CA MET A 871 -31.57 9.38 -5.99
C MET A 871 -32.07 9.10 -7.42
N LEU A 872 -33.08 8.25 -7.57
CA LEU A 872 -33.78 8.08 -8.85
C LEU A 872 -34.47 9.38 -9.29
N GLU A 873 -35.29 9.99 -8.43
CA GLU A 873 -35.99 11.24 -8.77
C GLU A 873 -35.02 12.36 -9.14
N SER A 874 -33.89 12.46 -8.44
CA SER A 874 -32.87 13.44 -8.78
C SER A 874 -32.17 13.12 -10.10
N ALA A 875 -31.98 11.84 -10.44
CA ALA A 875 -31.43 11.42 -11.72
C ALA A 875 -32.38 11.74 -12.88
N ASP A 876 -33.68 11.43 -12.74
CA ASP A 876 -34.72 11.76 -13.73
C ASP A 876 -34.78 13.27 -14.02
N LYS A 877 -34.82 14.11 -12.96
CA LYS A 877 -34.81 15.57 -13.11
C LYS A 877 -33.55 16.05 -13.85
N VAL A 878 -32.38 15.51 -13.53
CA VAL A 878 -31.11 15.86 -14.19
C VAL A 878 -31.08 15.41 -15.66
N VAL A 879 -31.63 14.24 -15.97
CA VAL A 879 -31.77 13.72 -17.34
C VAL A 879 -32.73 14.58 -18.17
N THR A 880 -33.82 15.05 -17.57
CA THR A 880 -34.88 15.85 -18.24
C THR A 880 -34.60 17.36 -18.29
N ASP A 881 -33.39 17.81 -17.92
CA ASP A 881 -33.01 19.24 -17.77
C ASP A 881 -33.88 20.05 -16.79
N ARG A 882 -34.55 19.37 -15.85
CA ARG A 882 -35.40 19.98 -14.79
C ARG A 882 -34.73 20.03 -13.42
N GLY A 883 -33.61 19.32 -13.25
CA GLY A 883 -32.92 19.10 -11.98
C GLY A 883 -31.57 19.78 -11.90
N LYS A 884 -31.03 19.85 -10.68
CA LYS A 884 -29.70 20.39 -10.41
C LYS A 884 -28.70 19.26 -10.21
N TYR A 885 -27.49 19.42 -10.75
CA TYR A 885 -26.41 18.46 -10.52
C TYR A 885 -26.03 18.35 -9.03
N GLU A 886 -26.20 19.42 -8.26
CA GLU A 886 -26.01 19.43 -6.81
C GLU A 886 -27.02 18.56 -6.05
N GLU A 887 -28.26 18.43 -6.55
CA GLU A 887 -29.29 17.57 -5.95
C GLU A 887 -28.84 16.09 -6.01
N LEU A 888 -28.33 15.68 -7.18
CA LEU A 888 -27.85 14.31 -7.43
C LEU A 888 -26.59 13.98 -6.60
N ILE A 889 -25.70 14.96 -6.40
CA ILE A 889 -24.54 14.82 -5.51
C ILE A 889 -24.98 14.62 -4.05
N VAL A 890 -25.98 15.37 -3.57
CA VAL A 890 -26.48 15.23 -2.19
C VAL A 890 -27.16 13.87 -2.01
N CYS A 891 -28.03 13.44 -2.93
CA CYS A 891 -28.64 12.11 -2.87
C CYS A 891 -27.61 10.97 -2.88
N SER A 892 -26.54 11.10 -3.67
CA SER A 892 -25.42 10.14 -3.71
C SER A 892 -24.67 10.04 -2.37
N HIS A 893 -24.51 11.15 -1.66
CA HIS A 893 -23.91 11.13 -0.32
C HIS A 893 -24.87 10.57 0.75
N GLU A 894 -26.16 10.84 0.62
CA GLU A 894 -27.18 10.39 1.57
C GLU A 894 -27.37 8.87 1.52
N ILE A 895 -27.44 8.26 0.32
CA ILE A 895 -27.52 6.79 0.20
C ILE A 895 -26.26 6.10 0.76
N ALA A 896 -25.07 6.68 0.55
CA ALA A 896 -23.83 6.18 1.15
C ALA A 896 -23.87 6.21 2.69
N ALA A 897 -24.47 7.26 3.29
CA ALA A 897 -24.67 7.37 4.73
C ALA A 897 -25.71 6.36 5.25
N SER A 898 -26.89 6.29 4.64
CA SER A 898 -27.97 5.36 5.02
C SER A 898 -27.54 3.89 4.94
N THR A 899 -26.78 3.53 3.90
CA THR A 899 -26.27 2.15 3.76
C THR A 899 -25.20 1.83 4.81
N ALA A 900 -24.32 2.77 5.16
CA ALA A 900 -23.40 2.61 6.29
C ALA A 900 -24.14 2.45 7.63
N GLN A 901 -25.24 3.18 7.85
CA GLN A 901 -26.11 3.02 9.02
C GLN A 901 -26.75 1.63 9.07
N LEU A 902 -27.23 1.09 7.94
CA LEU A 902 -27.80 -0.26 7.86
C LEU A 902 -26.77 -1.35 8.18
N VAL A 903 -25.52 -1.21 7.72
CA VAL A 903 -24.41 -2.11 8.12
C VAL A 903 -24.13 -2.00 9.62
N ALA A 904 -24.10 -0.77 10.17
CA ALA A 904 -23.85 -0.56 11.60
C ALA A 904 -24.95 -1.20 12.46
N ALA A 905 -26.22 -0.99 12.13
CA ALA A 905 -27.37 -1.61 12.82
C ALA A 905 -27.32 -3.14 12.73
N SER A 906 -27.09 -3.70 11.54
CA SER A 906 -27.02 -5.15 11.32
C SER A 906 -25.84 -5.81 12.07
N LYS A 907 -24.72 -5.10 12.22
CA LYS A 907 -23.50 -5.60 12.90
C LYS A 907 -23.68 -5.81 14.41
N VAL A 908 -24.61 -5.10 15.07
CA VAL A 908 -24.77 -5.15 16.55
C VAL A 908 -25.07 -6.56 17.09
N LYS A 909 -25.79 -7.38 16.31
CA LYS A 909 -26.19 -8.75 16.70
C LYS A 909 -25.58 -9.85 15.81
N ALA A 910 -24.76 -9.48 14.83
CA ALA A 910 -24.04 -10.43 13.98
C ALA A 910 -22.77 -10.95 14.65
N ASP A 911 -22.50 -12.26 14.54
CA ASP A 911 -21.20 -12.81 14.93
C ASP A 911 -20.07 -12.25 14.05
N ARG A 912 -18.89 -12.05 14.65
CA ARG A 912 -17.68 -11.52 14.00
C ARG A 912 -17.18 -12.44 12.88
N GLY A 913 -17.46 -13.74 12.95
CA GLY A 913 -17.12 -14.74 11.93
C GLY A 913 -18.17 -14.91 10.82
N ASN A 914 -19.30 -14.20 10.87
CA ASN A 914 -20.42 -14.47 9.98
C ASN A 914 -20.11 -14.08 8.52
N LYS A 915 -20.17 -15.05 7.60
CA LYS A 915 -19.95 -14.84 6.15
C LYS A 915 -20.95 -13.86 5.55
N LYS A 916 -22.22 -13.87 5.96
CA LYS A 916 -23.25 -12.94 5.47
C LYS A 916 -22.98 -11.50 5.89
N LEU A 917 -22.35 -11.28 7.05
CA LEU A 917 -21.88 -9.95 7.47
C LEU A 917 -20.75 -9.44 6.55
N GLN A 918 -19.87 -10.34 6.08
CA GLN A 918 -18.84 -9.97 5.09
C GLN A 918 -19.48 -9.61 3.74
N THR A 919 -20.47 -10.39 3.27
CA THR A 919 -21.25 -10.07 2.06
C THR A 919 -21.93 -8.71 2.16
N LEU A 920 -22.61 -8.42 3.26
CA LEU A 920 -23.25 -7.12 3.50
C LEU A 920 -22.24 -5.96 3.50
N GLN A 921 -21.07 -6.13 4.14
CA GLN A 921 -20.00 -5.14 4.12
C GLN A 921 -19.41 -4.92 2.72
N GLN A 922 -19.31 -5.97 1.90
CA GLN A 922 -18.85 -5.87 0.52
C GLN A 922 -19.87 -5.14 -0.36
N ALA A 923 -21.16 -5.44 -0.21
CA ALA A 923 -22.24 -4.73 -0.92
C ALA A 923 -22.28 -3.23 -0.53
N SER A 924 -22.08 -2.88 0.75
CA SER A 924 -22.01 -1.48 1.18
C SER A 924 -20.80 -0.73 0.60
N ARG A 925 -19.63 -1.37 0.48
CA ARG A 925 -18.50 -0.78 -0.23
C ARG A 925 -18.84 -0.53 -1.69
N HIS A 926 -19.48 -1.50 -2.36
CA HIS A 926 -19.88 -1.36 -3.75
C HIS A 926 -20.87 -0.19 -3.97
N VAL A 927 -21.85 0.01 -3.06
CA VAL A 927 -22.73 1.20 -3.10
C VAL A 927 -21.94 2.49 -2.93
N ASN A 928 -20.98 2.55 -1.99
CA ASN A 928 -20.15 3.74 -1.79
C ASN A 928 -19.25 4.04 -2.99
N ASP A 929 -18.69 3.01 -3.64
CA ASP A 929 -17.89 3.14 -4.85
C ASP A 929 -18.76 3.67 -6.01
N MET A 930 -19.98 3.14 -6.18
CA MET A 930 -20.92 3.64 -7.20
C MET A 930 -21.37 5.09 -6.90
N ALA A 931 -21.66 5.44 -5.65
CA ALA A 931 -21.98 6.81 -5.26
C ALA A 931 -20.82 7.78 -5.57
N ALA A 932 -19.56 7.38 -5.35
CA ALA A 932 -18.39 8.16 -5.73
C ALA A 932 -18.25 8.30 -7.26
N VAL A 933 -18.54 7.25 -8.03
CA VAL A 933 -18.59 7.31 -9.51
C VAL A 933 -19.65 8.30 -9.96
N VAL A 934 -20.87 8.24 -9.43
CA VAL A 934 -21.95 9.20 -9.76
C VAL A 934 -21.51 10.64 -9.44
N VAL A 935 -21.03 10.93 -8.22
CA VAL A 935 -20.56 12.28 -7.84
C VAL A 935 -19.45 12.79 -8.75
N SER A 936 -18.47 11.95 -9.12
CA SER A 936 -17.37 12.36 -10.01
C SER A 936 -17.85 12.63 -11.44
N SER A 937 -18.76 11.78 -11.95
CA SER A 937 -19.37 11.93 -13.27
C SER A 937 -20.24 13.20 -13.34
N THR A 938 -21.06 13.44 -12.32
CA THR A 938 -21.90 14.63 -12.18
C THR A 938 -21.07 15.92 -12.16
N LYS A 939 -19.98 15.96 -11.39
CA LYS A 939 -19.05 17.11 -11.38
C LYS A 939 -18.35 17.34 -12.72
N SER A 940 -17.97 16.26 -13.41
CA SER A 940 -17.39 16.35 -14.76
C SER A 940 -18.40 16.91 -15.76
N GLY A 941 -19.67 16.47 -15.71
CA GLY A 941 -20.75 17.01 -16.53
C GLY A 941 -20.98 18.50 -16.28
N GLN A 942 -21.02 18.92 -15.01
CA GLN A 942 -21.14 20.33 -14.62
C GLN A 942 -20.03 21.21 -15.22
N MET A 943 -18.75 20.85 -15.03
CA MET A 943 -17.61 21.62 -15.56
C MET A 943 -17.63 21.75 -17.09
N GLN A 944 -18.07 20.71 -17.81
CA GLN A 944 -18.13 20.72 -19.27
C GLN A 944 -19.30 21.57 -19.82
N ILE A 945 -20.36 21.76 -19.04
CA ILE A 945 -21.46 22.67 -19.37
C ILE A 945 -21.08 24.12 -19.04
N GLU A 946 -20.47 24.37 -17.88
CA GLU A 946 -20.03 25.71 -17.45
C GLU A 946 -18.98 26.31 -18.39
N ASN A 947 -18.01 25.51 -18.87
CA ASN A 947 -16.99 25.93 -19.84
C ASN A 947 -17.55 26.41 -21.19
N LYS A 948 -18.83 26.16 -21.50
CA LYS A 948 -19.47 26.61 -22.75
C LYS A 948 -19.87 28.10 -22.72
N ASN A 949 -19.86 28.72 -21.55
CA ASN A 949 -20.14 30.14 -21.34
C ASN A 949 -18.83 30.95 -21.23
N SER A 950 -17.95 30.87 -22.23
CA SER A 950 -16.71 31.65 -22.22
C SER A 950 -17.03 33.15 -22.24
N MET A 951 -16.46 33.92 -21.31
CA MET A 951 -16.71 35.36 -21.19
C MET A 951 -16.22 36.12 -22.43
N ASP A 952 -17.15 36.52 -23.29
CA ASP A 952 -16.88 37.32 -24.48
C ASP A 952 -16.91 38.82 -24.13
N PHE A 953 -15.73 39.43 -24.07
CA PHE A 953 -15.57 40.86 -23.82
C PHE A 953 -15.49 41.69 -25.12
N SER A 954 -15.63 41.08 -26.31
CA SER A 954 -15.40 41.72 -27.62
C SER A 954 -16.55 42.64 -28.08
N GLY A 955 -16.85 43.65 -27.27
CA GLY A 955 -17.84 44.69 -27.56
C GLY A 955 -18.09 45.69 -26.43
N LEU A 956 -17.48 45.50 -25.25
CA LEU A 956 -17.71 46.33 -24.07
C LEU A 956 -16.74 47.53 -24.03
N SER A 957 -17.28 48.73 -23.80
CA SER A 957 -16.47 49.91 -23.50
C SER A 957 -15.92 49.84 -22.08
N LEU A 958 -14.78 50.48 -21.82
CA LEU A 958 -14.10 50.46 -20.52
C LEU A 958 -15.02 50.84 -19.34
N ILE A 959 -15.94 51.79 -19.54
CA ILE A 959 -16.90 52.20 -18.50
C ILE A 959 -17.94 51.09 -18.25
N LYS A 960 -18.49 50.46 -19.30
CA LYS A 960 -19.41 49.32 -19.15
C LYS A 960 -18.74 48.13 -18.47
N LEU A 961 -17.50 47.81 -18.86
CA LEU A 961 -16.71 46.76 -18.22
C LEU A 961 -16.49 47.04 -16.72
N LYS A 962 -16.25 48.30 -16.34
CA LYS A 962 -16.12 48.70 -14.92
C LYS A 962 -17.44 48.62 -14.16
N THR A 963 -18.58 48.92 -14.80
CA THR A 963 -19.91 48.69 -14.22
C THR A 963 -20.17 47.21 -14.01
N GLU A 964 -19.94 46.35 -15.01
CA GLU A 964 -20.12 44.91 -14.89
C GLU A 964 -19.17 44.26 -13.87
N GLU A 965 -17.95 44.77 -13.73
CA GLU A 965 -17.02 44.38 -12.65
C GLU A 965 -17.62 44.72 -11.26
N MET A 966 -18.16 45.92 -11.10
CA MET A 966 -18.76 46.37 -9.84
C MET A 966 -20.05 45.61 -9.51
N ASP A 967 -20.90 45.35 -10.51
CA ASP A 967 -22.12 44.54 -10.36
C ASP A 967 -21.76 43.08 -10.02
N SER A 968 -20.68 42.54 -10.62
CA SER A 968 -20.15 41.21 -10.27
C SER A 968 -19.60 41.17 -8.84
N GLN A 969 -18.89 42.22 -8.38
CA GLN A 969 -18.42 42.32 -6.99
C GLN A 969 -19.58 42.38 -5.99
N VAL A 970 -20.63 43.15 -6.29
CA VAL A 970 -21.88 43.13 -5.50
C VAL A 970 -22.47 41.73 -5.48
N LYS A 971 -22.48 41.02 -6.62
CA LYS A 971 -23.03 39.67 -6.70
C LYS A 971 -22.24 38.63 -5.90
N VAL A 972 -20.92 38.73 -5.85
CA VAL A 972 -20.08 37.90 -4.99
C VAL A 972 -20.46 38.09 -3.51
N LEU A 973 -20.59 39.34 -3.04
CA LEU A 973 -20.96 39.63 -1.65
C LEU A 973 -22.38 39.14 -1.29
N GLU A 974 -23.33 39.21 -2.23
CA GLU A 974 -24.65 38.60 -2.05
C GLU A 974 -24.58 37.08 -1.89
N LEU A 975 -23.79 36.40 -2.74
CA LEU A 975 -23.65 34.95 -2.73
C LEU A 975 -22.89 34.45 -1.50
N GLU A 976 -21.87 35.16 -1.03
CA GLU A 976 -21.19 34.86 0.23
C GLU A 976 -22.15 34.93 1.43
N LYS A 977 -22.99 35.98 1.48
CA LYS A 977 -24.02 36.13 2.51
C LYS A 977 -25.05 35.00 2.46
N GLN A 978 -25.51 34.60 1.26
CA GLN A 978 -26.43 33.47 1.09
C GLN A 978 -25.79 32.14 1.52
N LEU A 979 -24.52 31.91 1.17
CA LEU A 979 -23.77 30.71 1.55
C LEU A 979 -23.62 30.58 3.08
N VAL A 980 -23.35 31.68 3.80
CA VAL A 980 -23.28 31.68 5.27
C VAL A 980 -24.65 31.34 5.88
N ASN A 981 -25.73 31.94 5.38
CA ASN A 981 -27.08 31.69 5.87
C ASN A 981 -27.51 30.22 5.67
N GLU A 982 -27.27 29.64 4.49
CA GLU A 982 -27.61 28.24 4.22
C GLU A 982 -26.73 27.26 5.03
N ARG A 983 -25.47 27.60 5.34
CA ARG A 983 -24.64 26.82 6.26
C ARG A 983 -25.20 26.80 7.69
N ILE A 984 -25.71 27.93 8.18
CA ILE A 984 -26.37 28.02 9.50
C ILE A 984 -27.64 27.16 9.50
N ARG A 985 -28.50 27.34 8.50
CA ARG A 985 -29.75 26.58 8.33
C ARG A 985 -29.51 25.08 8.22
N LEU A 986 -28.49 24.64 7.49
CA LEU A 986 -28.09 23.23 7.42
C LEU A 986 -27.62 22.69 8.78
N GLY A 987 -26.93 23.50 9.58
CA GLY A 987 -26.58 23.18 10.97
C GLY A 987 -27.80 23.01 11.87
N GLU A 988 -28.78 23.90 11.77
CA GLU A 988 -30.06 23.82 12.50
C GLU A 988 -30.88 22.58 12.09
N LEU A 989 -30.97 22.28 10.80
CA LEU A 989 -31.65 21.08 10.28
C LEU A 989 -30.99 19.80 10.81
N ARG A 990 -29.65 19.72 10.80
CA ARG A 990 -28.90 18.60 11.40
C ARG A 990 -29.15 18.49 12.89
N LYS A 991 -29.17 19.61 13.63
CA LYS A 991 -29.50 19.62 15.06
C LYS A 991 -30.90 19.05 15.32
N LYS A 992 -31.91 19.53 14.58
CA LYS A 992 -33.28 18.99 14.69
C LYS A 992 -33.39 17.52 14.30
N HIS A 993 -32.61 17.07 13.31
CA HIS A 993 -32.56 15.65 12.94
C HIS A 993 -32.04 14.78 14.11
N TYR A 994 -30.99 15.21 14.82
CA TYR A 994 -30.53 14.52 16.03
C TYR A 994 -31.54 14.58 17.19
N GLU A 995 -32.28 15.69 17.34
CA GLU A 995 -33.34 15.83 18.36
C GLU A 995 -34.55 14.92 18.07
N MET A 996 -34.95 14.77 16.80
CA MET A 996 -36.06 13.89 16.39
C MET A 996 -35.65 12.40 16.32
N GLY A 997 -34.38 12.09 16.09
CA GLY A 997 -33.87 10.71 16.08
C GLY A 997 -33.97 9.95 17.41
N GLY A 998 -34.49 10.58 18.47
CA GLY A 998 -34.84 9.96 19.75
C GLY A 998 -36.33 9.68 19.97
N ILE A 999 -37.22 9.98 19.02
CA ILE A 999 -38.68 9.85 19.17
C ILE A 999 -39.27 9.04 17.98
N PRO A 1000 -40.17 8.07 18.21
CA PRO A 1000 -40.86 7.34 17.13
C PRO A 1000 -41.71 8.26 16.24
N MET A 1001 -41.55 8.14 14.92
CA MET A 1001 -42.15 9.02 13.91
C MET A 1001 -43.60 8.69 13.53
N ASP A 1002 -44.44 8.28 14.49
CA ASP A 1002 -45.87 7.98 14.29
C ASP A 1002 -46.77 8.81 15.25
N SER A 1003 -46.61 10.13 15.19
CA SER A 1003 -47.56 11.09 15.80
C SER A 1003 -48.32 11.84 14.70
N PRO A 1004 -49.67 11.81 14.64
CA PRO A 1004 -50.42 12.68 13.74
C PRO A 1004 -50.19 14.16 14.12
N PRO A 1005 -50.35 15.12 13.18
CA PRO A 1005 -50.02 16.52 13.42
C PRO A 1005 -50.98 17.19 14.42
N GLY A 1006 -50.65 17.08 15.71
CA GLY A 1006 -51.34 17.74 16.81
C GLY A 1006 -50.93 19.22 16.92
N ASN A 1007 -51.94 20.09 16.97
CA ASN A 1007 -51.83 21.56 16.98
C ASN A 1007 -50.64 22.14 17.76
N THR A 1008 -49.96 23.09 17.13
CA THR A 1008 -48.96 23.98 17.73
C THR A 1008 -49.55 24.80 18.89
N VAL A 1009 -49.23 24.41 20.12
CA VAL A 1009 -49.45 25.26 21.30
C VAL A 1009 -48.21 26.12 21.54
N ASN A 1010 -48.33 27.42 21.29
CA ASN A 1010 -47.32 28.41 21.65
C ASN A 1010 -47.19 28.54 23.18
N SER A 1011 -46.09 28.06 23.74
CA SER A 1011 -45.43 28.56 24.97
C SER A 1011 -44.08 27.82 25.13
N PHE A 1012 -43.00 28.35 25.71
CA PHE A 1012 -42.91 29.38 26.74
C PHE A 1012 -41.81 30.43 26.47
N ASP A 1013 -41.99 31.60 27.09
CA ASP A 1013 -41.09 32.75 27.08
C ASP A 1013 -39.69 32.50 27.66
N SER A 1014 -38.72 33.27 27.17
CA SER A 1014 -37.40 33.41 27.77
C SER A 1014 -37.44 34.24 29.06
N SER A 1015 -37.22 33.62 30.21
CA SER A 1015 -36.91 34.35 31.45
C SER A 1015 -35.83 33.66 32.28
N LEU A 1016 -34.66 34.31 32.41
CA LEU A 1016 -33.56 33.89 33.28
C LEU A 1016 -33.93 34.06 34.76
N PRO A 1017 -33.59 33.09 35.64
CA PRO A 1017 -33.65 33.31 37.09
C PRO A 1017 -32.58 34.32 37.53
N GLY A 1018 -33.03 35.43 38.12
CA GLY A 1018 -32.16 36.51 38.58
C GLY A 1018 -31.33 36.18 39.83
N CYS A 1019 -30.15 36.78 39.92
CA CYS A 1019 -29.22 36.66 41.04
C CYS A 1019 -29.87 37.07 42.38
N LEU A 1020 -29.82 36.19 43.39
CA LEU A 1020 -30.30 36.44 44.74
C LEU A 1020 -29.44 37.50 45.45
N LYS A 1021 -29.99 38.70 45.62
CA LYS A 1021 -29.42 39.75 46.49
C LYS A 1021 -29.66 39.40 47.96
N LYS A 1022 -28.57 39.37 48.75
CA LYS A 1022 -28.64 39.44 50.22
C LYS A 1022 -29.42 40.69 50.68
N LYS A 1023 -30.17 40.57 51.77
CA LYS A 1023 -30.48 41.68 52.69
C LYS A 1023 -30.25 41.23 54.15
N PRO A 1024 -30.04 42.18 55.09
CA PRO A 1024 -29.22 41.90 56.26
C PRO A 1024 -29.98 41.85 57.58
N SER A 1025 -29.49 40.98 58.47
CA SER A 1025 -29.40 41.15 59.92
C SER A 1025 -28.46 40.09 60.47
#